data_AF-A0A1E4TT11-F1
#
_entry.id   AF-A0A1E4TT11-F1
#
_cell.length_a   1.000
_cell.length_b   1.000
_cell.length_c   1.000
_cell.angle_alpha   90.00
_cell.angle_beta   90.00
_cell.angle_gamma   90.00
#
_symmetry.space_group_name_H-M   'P 1'
#
loop_
_entity.id
_entity.type
_entity.pdbx_description
1 polymer ?
#
loop_
_entity_poly.entity_id
_entity_poly.type
_entity_poly.pdbx_seq_one_letter_code
_entity_poly.pdbx_strand_id
1 'polypeptide(L)'
;MGASQSRKQERASKRSLTSADGGKLVSETNDSRNGTKRTKHGRKELRTITRTTRRGGQESNSNDDVANGENKEYEHSDIESLVSDGGESENGNEQVNDTRKAYDSLLTLLKYDHKESRRETIGTKKIEANFDDETYEEDVEEIAGIISEGEEAEDDAKEKKIASNANDKLTVDEIDEDDLDEKNMTDPFNFHFNDENALELKISNYEKLLKDKSQPKKLKLVTKLRLEDEEYVLLNHIPNIEGEEDESLRTISSDNLFGNLSKFNVKSKVLDKLKDLKSINNNSQLLNHTVNSIFQYKNLNLQYYENDLLQKSYQDYYLLHVLNHVCKTRDRILKNNNKKQIVMENLSKGLLKPEEEPEFRDQGYTRPKVLILLPTRNFAYELVMKLIKLSSFESVENKSKFIKQFYSDFEIDNTSKKSKDFRDFFKGNTNDFFCLGLKFTRKTLKLYSAFKNSDIIIASPLGLKMILENEGKSRTNNNNKDQNRDGSKPSRTYDSDFLSSIEVVVFDKAHGFLMQNWEHVTSIISQYLNKTPKKFHDDVDFSRIRMWTINDQYKFITQFLCFSKYATPELNNLMNFQRTCNIAGNLIVKPIINEQKSILSRQQASLKTVGILNNDVRLRQYFQKFQTASIIDEPNDRFNFFKNVVLSQIMNKSSYDSGFLIYVPSYLDFLRLVNFFKTTSTEVLSINEYSSQSQLTRNRSFFMKNSKKFKIMLYTERLHFYKRYEIKGVKNMIFYGLPSDPSFYSDCIDFIIKHKLRQQILNSNPMINNTIEEKNEETEEFDLNLSMVRSIYSKFDLLKLEKIVGLQRANVLCNSNDETFEFR
;
A
#
# COMPACT_ATOMS: atom_id res chain seq x y z
N MET A 1 -27.26 19.53 -76.75
CA MET A 1 -28.53 20.31 -76.76
C MET A 1 -28.56 21.16 -75.49
N GLY A 2 -28.92 22.45 -75.56
CA GLY A 2 -29.01 23.38 -74.41
C GLY A 2 -27.65 23.68 -73.74
N ALA A 3 -27.07 24.88 -73.69
CA ALA A 3 -27.57 26.27 -73.62
C ALA A 3 -28.39 26.57 -72.35
N SER A 4 -28.24 27.71 -71.64
CA SER A 4 -27.18 28.75 -71.61
C SER A 4 -27.55 29.86 -70.62
N GLN A 5 -26.54 30.55 -70.03
CA GLN A 5 -26.63 31.91 -69.41
C GLN A 5 -27.48 32.01 -68.11
N SER A 6 -27.29 33.00 -67.22
CA SER A 6 -26.61 34.32 -67.25
C SER A 6 -25.69 34.51 -66.01
N ARG A 7 -24.48 35.12 -66.06
CA ARG A 7 -24.18 36.58 -66.21
C ARG A 7 -24.94 37.44 -65.17
N LYS A 8 -24.43 38.50 -64.51
CA LYS A 8 -23.16 39.29 -64.46
C LYS A 8 -23.27 40.21 -63.18
N GLN A 9 -22.35 41.07 -62.70
CA GLN A 9 -21.06 41.64 -63.14
C GLN A 9 -20.24 42.21 -61.93
N GLU A 10 -18.92 42.36 -62.09
CA GLU A 10 -18.05 43.57 -61.89
C GLU A 10 -18.45 44.72 -60.91
N ARG A 11 -17.54 45.50 -60.26
CA ARG A 11 -16.12 45.80 -60.51
C ARG A 11 -15.46 46.57 -59.33
N ALA A 12 -14.13 46.43 -59.17
CA ALA A 12 -13.07 47.47 -58.98
C ALA A 12 -13.25 48.67 -58.00
N SER A 13 -12.23 49.43 -57.56
CA SER A 13 -10.77 49.23 -57.35
C SER A 13 -10.14 50.52 -56.79
N LYS A 14 -8.98 50.42 -56.12
CA LYS A 14 -7.94 51.48 -55.92
C LYS A 14 -8.24 52.71 -55.03
N ARG A 15 -7.25 53.03 -54.17
CA ARG A 15 -6.53 54.33 -53.95
C ARG A 15 -7.36 55.65 -53.97
N SER A 16 -7.13 56.67 -53.13
CA SER A 16 -6.08 56.97 -52.11
C SER A 16 -6.26 58.41 -51.56
N LEU A 17 -5.55 58.77 -50.46
CA LEU A 17 -5.26 60.15 -49.98
C LEU A 17 -6.50 60.87 -49.33
N THR A 18 -6.37 61.82 -48.37
CA THR A 18 -5.22 62.65 -47.93
C THR A 18 -5.41 63.20 -46.49
N SER A 19 -4.31 63.38 -45.72
CA SER A 19 -3.97 64.46 -44.73
C SER A 19 -5.01 64.98 -43.68
N ALA A 20 -4.66 65.51 -42.50
CA ALA A 20 -3.40 66.05 -41.91
C ALA A 20 -3.42 65.82 -40.35
N ASP A 21 -2.48 66.23 -39.49
CA ASP A 21 -1.30 67.10 -39.65
C ASP A 21 -0.22 66.82 -38.56
N GLY A 22 1.04 67.21 -38.86
CA GLY A 22 2.17 67.60 -37.99
C GLY A 22 2.59 66.73 -36.79
N GLY A 23 3.79 66.13 -36.71
CA GLY A 23 5.13 66.67 -36.98
C GLY A 23 5.86 66.89 -35.63
N LYS A 24 7.18 66.77 -35.43
CA LYS A 24 8.38 66.60 -36.29
C LYS A 24 9.56 66.35 -35.27
N LEU A 25 10.59 65.51 -35.43
CA LEU A 25 11.76 65.60 -36.33
C LEU A 25 12.73 64.40 -36.10
N VAL A 26 13.42 63.97 -37.18
CA VAL A 26 14.83 63.50 -37.28
C VAL A 26 15.30 62.33 -36.37
N SER A 27 15.59 61.09 -36.80
CA SER A 27 16.31 60.47 -37.96
C SER A 27 17.83 60.27 -37.80
N GLU A 28 18.30 59.07 -38.20
CA GLU A 28 19.69 58.65 -38.55
C GLU A 28 20.62 58.01 -37.46
N THR A 29 21.51 57.05 -37.75
CA THR A 29 21.80 56.28 -39.01
C THR A 29 22.17 54.78 -38.76
N ASN A 30 22.68 54.06 -39.77
CA ASN A 30 23.08 52.64 -39.77
C ASN A 30 24.40 52.28 -39.01
N ASP A 31 24.53 50.96 -38.77
CA ASP A 31 25.74 50.12 -38.93
C ASP A 31 26.93 50.09 -37.93
N SER A 32 27.13 48.86 -37.43
CA SER A 32 28.42 48.17 -37.23
C SER A 32 29.37 48.61 -36.09
N ARG A 33 29.76 47.64 -35.23
CA ARG A 33 31.15 47.08 -35.15
C ARG A 33 31.41 46.22 -33.90
N ASN A 34 32.33 45.27 -34.11
CA ASN A 34 33.10 44.45 -33.18
C ASN A 34 33.40 45.02 -31.77
N GLY A 35 33.52 44.12 -30.79
CA GLY A 35 34.84 43.98 -30.14
C GLY A 35 34.95 43.95 -28.60
N THR A 36 35.12 42.73 -28.07
CA THR A 36 36.17 42.35 -27.09
C THR A 36 36.24 42.91 -25.64
N LYS A 37 36.28 41.92 -24.71
CA LYS A 37 37.24 41.72 -23.58
C LYS A 37 37.08 42.47 -22.23
N ARG A 38 37.07 41.63 -21.17
CA ARG A 38 37.89 41.62 -19.91
C ARG A 38 38.06 42.94 -19.13
N THR A 39 37.87 42.97 -17.82
CA THR A 39 38.86 42.59 -16.75
C THR A 39 38.13 42.26 -15.42
N LYS A 40 38.50 41.30 -14.55
CA LYS A 40 39.73 40.96 -13.78
C LYS A 40 39.89 41.65 -12.38
N HIS A 41 39.76 40.81 -11.34
CA HIS A 41 40.68 40.60 -10.18
C HIS A 41 40.72 41.55 -8.94
N GLY A 42 40.92 40.91 -7.77
CA GLY A 42 41.45 41.46 -6.50
C GLY A 42 40.85 40.74 -5.28
N ARG A 43 41.50 39.78 -4.58
CA ARG A 43 42.51 39.92 -3.48
C ARG A 43 42.00 40.79 -2.31
N LYS A 44 42.17 40.47 -1.01
CA LYS A 44 43.07 39.50 -0.32
C LYS A 44 42.63 39.25 1.15
N GLU A 45 42.87 38.03 1.66
CA GLU A 45 43.54 37.63 2.93
C GLU A 45 43.35 38.37 4.30
N LEU A 46 42.91 37.57 5.30
CA LEU A 46 43.49 37.33 6.66
C LEU A 46 43.36 38.31 7.87
N ARG A 47 42.74 37.77 8.96
CA ARG A 47 42.98 37.98 10.42
C ARG A 47 42.67 39.41 10.99
N THR A 48 42.46 39.66 12.30
CA THR A 48 42.84 38.94 13.53
C THR A 48 41.90 39.24 14.74
N ILE A 49 41.96 38.35 15.73
CA ILE A 49 41.47 38.37 17.13
C ILE A 49 41.42 39.74 17.85
N THR A 50 40.43 39.95 18.74
CA THR A 50 40.64 40.53 20.10
C THR A 50 39.53 40.13 21.08
N ARG A 51 39.92 39.82 22.33
CA ARG A 51 39.07 39.61 23.52
C ARG A 51 39.16 40.87 24.39
N THR A 52 38.07 41.29 25.03
CA THR A 52 38.13 42.02 26.31
C THR A 52 36.99 41.58 27.24
N THR A 53 37.19 41.79 28.54
CA THR A 53 36.49 41.12 29.65
C THR A 53 35.81 42.12 30.60
N ARG A 54 34.81 41.63 31.35
CA ARG A 54 34.41 41.99 32.74
C ARG A 54 33.05 41.32 33.04
N ARG A 55 32.69 40.92 34.27
CA ARG A 55 33.31 41.10 35.61
C ARG A 55 32.79 40.00 36.56
N GLY A 56 33.63 39.54 37.49
CA GLY A 56 33.24 38.69 38.62
C GLY A 56 34.46 38.47 39.51
N GLY A 57 34.39 38.80 40.80
CA GLY A 57 35.56 38.75 41.68
C GLY A 57 35.33 39.24 43.10
N GLN A 58 35.11 38.28 44.00
CA GLN A 58 35.66 38.13 45.35
C GLN A 58 35.99 36.61 45.43
N GLU A 59 37.06 36.11 46.05
CA GLU A 59 38.02 36.74 46.97
C GLU A 59 39.46 36.22 46.74
N SER A 60 40.36 36.45 47.70
CA SER A 60 41.81 36.57 47.51
C SER A 60 42.68 35.32 47.74
N ASN A 61 43.87 35.33 47.11
CA ASN A 61 45.14 34.68 47.49
C ASN A 61 45.24 33.14 47.46
N SER A 62 46.42 32.53 47.27
CA SER A 62 47.64 32.90 46.51
C SER A 62 48.58 31.68 46.48
N ASN A 63 49.54 31.69 45.54
CA ASN A 63 50.79 30.92 45.47
C ASN A 63 50.91 29.80 44.41
N ASP A 64 51.75 30.12 43.42
CA ASP A 64 53.00 29.42 43.07
C ASP A 64 52.99 28.02 42.41
N ASP A 65 53.31 28.08 41.12
CA ASP A 65 54.53 27.50 40.52
C ASP A 65 54.60 26.10 39.86
N VAL A 66 54.91 26.18 38.55
CA VAL A 66 56.05 25.53 37.88
C VAL A 66 55.95 24.02 37.53
N ALA A 67 55.36 23.81 36.34
CA ALA A 67 56.05 23.34 35.12
C ALA A 67 56.29 21.85 34.79
N ASN A 68 56.18 21.62 33.47
CA ASN A 68 56.88 20.65 32.60
C ASN A 68 56.62 19.14 32.73
N GLY A 69 56.47 18.49 31.56
CA GLY A 69 57.12 17.19 31.33
C GLY A 69 56.36 16.14 30.52
N GLU A 70 56.19 16.35 29.21
CA GLU A 70 56.31 15.36 28.12
C GLU A 70 55.80 13.88 28.24
N ASN A 71 54.98 13.52 27.24
CA ASN A 71 55.06 12.32 26.38
C ASN A 71 54.84 10.87 26.90
N LYS A 72 53.95 10.18 26.15
CA LYS A 72 53.78 8.73 25.83
C LYS A 72 52.43 8.17 26.27
N GLU A 73 51.57 7.59 25.43
CA GLU A 73 51.62 6.56 24.34
C GLU A 73 50.99 5.25 24.83
N TYR A 74 49.95 4.79 24.11
CA TYR A 74 49.25 3.48 24.24
C TYR A 74 48.60 3.21 25.62
N GLU A 75 47.65 2.28 25.80
CA GLU A 75 47.19 1.17 24.96
C GLU A 75 45.71 0.83 25.24
N HIS A 76 45.09 -0.05 24.45
CA HIS A 76 43.68 -0.47 24.60
C HIS A 76 43.62 -2.01 24.69
N SER A 77 42.92 -2.58 25.68
CA SER A 77 42.62 -4.02 25.75
C SER A 77 41.32 -4.32 26.52
N ASP A 78 40.24 -4.54 25.78
CA ASP A 78 39.52 -5.81 25.61
C ASP A 78 39.20 -6.79 26.79
N ILE A 79 38.03 -7.46 26.63
CA ILE A 79 37.68 -8.86 27.04
C ILE A 79 37.39 -9.07 28.57
N GLU A 80 36.45 -9.90 29.08
CA GLU A 80 35.42 -10.88 28.64
C GLU A 80 34.25 -10.86 29.68
N SER A 81 32.97 -11.16 29.42
CA SER A 81 32.24 -12.46 29.27
C SER A 81 31.98 -13.30 30.56
N LEU A 82 31.12 -14.34 30.44
CA LEU A 82 30.54 -15.27 31.45
C LEU A 82 29.25 -14.75 32.14
N VAL A 83 28.06 -15.38 32.11
CA VAL A 83 27.54 -16.77 31.92
C VAL A 83 27.46 -17.62 33.21
N SER A 84 26.24 -18.13 33.48
CA SER A 84 25.88 -19.35 34.24
C SER A 84 25.39 -19.24 35.71
N ASP A 85 24.08 -19.44 35.85
CA ASP A 85 23.41 -20.44 36.72
C ASP A 85 23.34 -20.24 38.26
N GLY A 86 22.34 -20.87 38.88
CA GLY A 86 21.82 -20.53 40.21
C GLY A 86 22.07 -21.55 41.34
N GLY A 87 21.46 -21.28 42.50
CA GLY A 87 21.49 -22.12 43.70
C GLY A 87 20.82 -21.42 44.90
N GLU A 88 20.03 -22.16 45.66
CA GLU A 88 19.18 -21.66 46.76
C GLU A 88 19.92 -21.50 48.09
N SER A 89 19.49 -20.57 48.96
CA SER A 89 18.96 -20.85 50.33
C SER A 89 18.84 -19.61 51.24
N GLU A 90 18.09 -19.77 52.32
CA GLU A 90 17.27 -18.78 53.04
C GLU A 90 17.96 -17.85 54.10
N ASN A 91 17.16 -16.87 54.55
CA ASN A 91 17.08 -16.23 55.88
C ASN A 91 18.00 -15.05 56.26
N GLY A 92 17.37 -13.91 56.62
CA GLY A 92 18.01 -12.78 57.32
C GLY A 92 17.38 -11.41 57.04
N ASN A 93 16.24 -11.07 57.66
CA ASN A 93 15.67 -9.72 57.58
C ASN A 93 16.48 -8.71 58.42
N GLU A 94 16.93 -7.60 57.83
CA GLU A 94 16.88 -6.20 58.35
C GLU A 94 17.78 -5.23 57.55
N GLN A 95 17.27 -4.61 56.46
CA GLN A 95 17.86 -3.38 55.88
C GLN A 95 17.02 -2.63 54.80
N VAL A 96 15.68 -2.69 54.86
CA VAL A 96 14.81 -2.22 53.74
C VAL A 96 14.46 -0.71 53.78
N ASN A 97 14.88 0.05 54.80
CA ASN A 97 14.38 1.43 55.01
C ASN A 97 15.14 2.55 54.27
N ASP A 98 16.39 2.35 53.83
CA ASP A 98 17.15 3.43 53.16
C ASP A 98 17.08 3.40 51.62
N THR A 99 16.84 2.23 51.00
CA THR A 99 16.63 2.12 49.55
C THR A 99 15.35 2.83 49.09
N ARG A 100 14.28 2.82 49.91
CA ARG A 100 13.04 3.55 49.61
C ARG A 100 13.23 5.06 49.57
N LYS A 101 14.03 5.64 50.48
CA LYS A 101 14.33 7.08 50.49
C LYS A 101 15.14 7.51 49.27
N ALA A 102 16.08 6.68 48.82
CA ALA A 102 16.82 6.92 47.59
C ALA A 102 15.91 6.88 46.36
N TYR A 103 14.99 5.91 46.31
CA TYR A 103 14.01 5.76 45.22
C TYR A 103 13.00 6.91 45.17
N ASP A 104 12.44 7.34 46.30
CA ASP A 104 11.54 8.50 46.38
C ASP A 104 12.25 9.81 46.01
N SER A 105 13.54 9.96 46.38
CA SER A 105 14.36 11.10 45.96
C SER A 105 14.55 11.14 44.44
N LEU A 106 14.74 9.98 43.82
CA LEU A 106 14.91 9.84 42.37
C LEU A 106 13.60 10.09 41.61
N LEU A 107 12.47 9.61 42.14
CA LEU A 107 11.12 9.93 41.65
C LEU A 107 10.77 11.41 41.81
N THR A 108 11.26 12.07 42.85
CA THR A 108 11.05 13.51 43.07
C THR A 108 11.88 14.35 42.11
N LEU A 109 13.11 13.92 41.78
CA LEU A 109 13.94 14.52 40.73
C LEU A 109 13.29 14.35 39.33
N LEU A 110 12.87 13.14 38.97
CA LEU A 110 12.18 12.86 37.70
C LEU A 110 10.88 13.67 37.51
N LYS A 111 10.14 13.91 38.60
CA LYS A 111 8.92 14.75 38.57
C LYS A 111 9.20 16.25 38.51
N TYR A 112 10.43 16.71 38.73
CA TYR A 112 10.77 18.13 38.68
C TYR A 112 11.15 18.61 37.27
N ASP A 113 11.65 17.71 36.41
CA ASP A 113 11.98 18.02 35.01
C ASP A 113 10.75 18.11 34.08
N HIS A 114 9.60 17.58 34.49
CA HIS A 114 8.32 17.73 33.76
C HIS A 114 7.39 18.77 34.40
N LYS A 115 7.77 20.05 34.31
CA LYS A 115 6.85 21.18 34.48
C LYS A 115 6.62 21.92 33.16
N GLU A 116 5.37 21.92 32.72
CA GLU A 116 4.93 22.53 31.47
C GLU A 116 5.32 24.01 31.38
N SER A 117 5.93 24.40 30.26
CA SER A 117 6.04 25.82 29.88
C SER A 117 5.29 26.09 28.57
N ARG A 118 4.09 26.65 28.69
CA ARG A 118 3.37 27.23 27.55
C ARG A 118 4.19 28.36 26.93
N ARG A 119 4.68 28.17 25.70
CA ARG A 119 4.95 29.26 24.75
C ARG A 119 4.61 28.83 23.33
N GLU A 120 3.85 29.69 22.64
CA GLU A 120 3.60 29.56 21.21
C GLU A 120 4.86 29.88 20.41
N THR A 121 5.23 29.05 19.43
CA THR A 121 5.85 29.52 18.18
C THR A 121 5.83 28.43 17.11
N ILE A 122 5.64 28.84 15.87
CA ILE A 122 5.56 27.96 14.69
C ILE A 122 6.96 27.48 14.30
N GLY A 123 7.15 26.18 14.15
CA GLY A 123 8.41 25.59 13.68
C GLY A 123 8.24 24.13 13.23
N THR A 124 8.55 23.86 11.96
CA THR A 124 8.38 22.53 11.33
C THR A 124 9.36 21.50 11.89
N LYS A 125 8.85 20.46 12.57
CA LYS A 125 9.65 19.29 12.95
C LYS A 125 9.60 18.23 11.85
N LYS A 126 10.78 17.83 11.38
CA LYS A 126 10.96 16.63 10.54
C LYS A 126 10.69 15.40 11.39
N ILE A 127 9.93 14.46 10.83
CA ILE A 127 9.61 13.19 11.49
C ILE A 127 10.83 12.27 11.35
N GLU A 128 11.53 12.04 12.45
CA GLU A 128 12.49 10.94 12.59
C GLU A 128 11.76 9.77 13.22
N ALA A 129 11.72 8.63 12.52
CA ALA A 129 11.06 7.42 13.00
C ALA A 129 12.04 6.60 13.86
N ASN A 130 11.96 6.78 15.18
CA ASN A 130 12.33 5.75 16.13
C ASN A 130 11.11 4.85 16.36
N PHE A 131 11.34 3.55 16.58
CA PHE A 131 10.28 2.56 16.81
C PHE A 131 10.29 2.18 18.29
N ASP A 132 9.47 2.87 19.07
CA ASP A 132 9.23 2.59 20.50
C ASP A 132 7.73 2.27 20.69
N ASP A 133 7.42 1.19 21.43
CA ASP A 133 6.04 0.68 21.59
C ASP A 133 5.07 1.72 22.21
N GLU A 134 5.59 2.63 23.06
CA GLU A 134 4.80 3.72 23.66
C GLU A 134 4.16 4.65 22.62
N THR A 135 4.80 4.81 21.45
CA THR A 135 4.28 5.67 20.37
C THR A 135 2.97 5.12 19.80
N TYR A 136 2.80 3.80 19.78
CA TYR A 136 1.59 3.17 19.26
C TYR A 136 0.40 3.31 20.22
N GLU A 137 0.62 3.40 21.54
CA GLU A 137 -0.48 3.59 22.49
C GLU A 137 -1.09 5.00 22.38
N GLU A 138 -0.27 6.04 22.17
CA GLU A 138 -0.76 7.39 21.88
C GLU A 138 -1.49 7.45 20.52
N ASP A 139 -0.92 6.85 19.46
CA ASP A 139 -1.54 6.78 18.13
C ASP A 139 -2.89 6.02 18.15
N VAL A 140 -3.06 5.02 19.04
CA VAL A 140 -4.34 4.30 19.23
C VAL A 140 -5.45 5.22 19.74
N GLU A 141 -5.16 6.16 20.65
CA GLU A 141 -6.19 7.10 21.14
C GLU A 141 -6.68 8.06 20.03
N GLU A 142 -5.88 8.29 18.98
CA GLU A 142 -6.26 9.10 17.81
C GLU A 142 -7.20 8.39 16.80
N ILE A 143 -7.50 7.11 16.99
CA ILE A 143 -8.31 6.32 16.04
C ILE A 143 -9.78 6.75 16.03
N ALA A 144 -10.34 6.87 14.83
CA ALA A 144 -11.65 7.44 14.59
C ALA A 144 -12.82 6.79 15.35
N GLY A 145 -12.83 5.45 15.46
CA GLY A 145 -13.90 4.72 16.12
C GLY A 145 -13.84 4.77 17.65
N ILE A 146 -12.70 5.14 18.24
CA ILE A 146 -12.45 5.12 19.70
C ILE A 146 -12.85 6.45 20.35
N ILE A 147 -12.81 7.55 19.58
CA ILE A 147 -13.12 8.91 20.08
C ILE A 147 -14.65 9.16 20.15
N SER A 148 -15.46 8.41 19.40
CA SER A 148 -16.88 8.71 19.15
C SER A 148 -17.86 8.16 20.19
N GLU A 149 -17.46 7.30 21.12
CA GLU A 149 -18.37 6.59 22.04
C GLU A 149 -19.20 7.56 22.92
N GLY A 150 -18.68 8.76 23.20
CA GLY A 150 -19.41 9.80 23.95
C GLY A 150 -20.61 10.43 23.21
N GLU A 151 -20.75 10.22 21.89
CA GLU A 151 -21.88 10.72 21.09
C GLU A 151 -22.97 9.66 20.84
N GLU A 152 -22.73 8.38 21.16
CA GLU A 152 -23.60 7.26 20.75
C GLU A 152 -25.04 7.40 21.25
N ALA A 153 -25.22 7.77 22.53
CA ALA A 153 -26.54 7.95 23.13
C ALA A 153 -27.34 9.12 22.53
N GLU A 154 -26.67 10.15 21.98
CA GLU A 154 -27.37 11.24 21.27
C GLU A 154 -27.73 10.86 19.85
N ASP A 155 -26.86 10.16 19.12
CA ASP A 155 -27.11 9.78 17.73
C ASP A 155 -28.22 8.73 17.62
N ASP A 156 -28.30 7.74 18.52
CA ASP A 156 -29.39 6.76 18.51
C ASP A 156 -30.73 7.38 18.95
N ALA A 157 -30.70 8.35 19.87
CA ALA A 157 -31.86 9.14 20.23
C ALA A 157 -32.32 10.06 19.08
N LYS A 158 -31.39 10.56 18.26
CA LYS A 158 -31.68 11.30 17.02
C LYS A 158 -32.22 10.36 15.95
N GLU A 159 -31.66 9.17 15.72
CA GLU A 159 -32.11 8.22 14.70
C GLU A 159 -33.52 7.70 15.04
N LYS A 160 -33.82 7.41 16.32
CA LYS A 160 -35.19 7.10 16.81
C LYS A 160 -36.17 8.29 16.65
N LYS A 161 -35.74 9.54 16.88
CA LYS A 161 -36.57 10.74 16.68
C LYS A 161 -36.76 11.12 15.20
N ILE A 162 -35.76 10.89 14.35
CA ILE A 162 -35.82 11.14 12.91
C ILE A 162 -36.77 10.13 12.26
N ALA A 163 -36.71 8.85 12.64
CA ALA A 163 -37.69 7.84 12.22
C ALA A 163 -39.13 8.17 12.62
N SER A 164 -39.35 8.94 13.70
CA SER A 164 -40.67 9.41 14.12
C SER A 164 -41.13 10.73 13.45
N ASN A 165 -40.22 11.47 12.82
CA ASN A 165 -40.52 12.74 12.14
C ASN A 165 -40.75 12.51 10.65
N ALA A 166 -41.76 13.18 10.09
CA ALA A 166 -42.30 12.90 8.74
C ALA A 166 -41.35 13.11 7.55
N ASN A 167 -40.10 13.54 7.77
CA ASN A 167 -39.08 13.77 6.73
C ASN A 167 -38.30 12.49 6.34
N ASP A 168 -38.41 11.39 7.11
CA ASP A 168 -37.75 10.12 6.78
C ASP A 168 -38.68 9.07 6.12
N LYS A 169 -39.92 9.46 5.78
CA LYS A 169 -40.74 8.70 4.82
C LYS A 169 -40.10 8.79 3.43
N LEU A 170 -40.10 7.70 2.67
CA LEU A 170 -39.79 7.73 1.23
C LEU A 170 -40.89 8.56 0.53
N THR A 171 -40.56 9.27 -0.56
CA THR A 171 -41.63 9.85 -1.40
C THR A 171 -42.42 8.73 -2.07
N VAL A 172 -43.65 8.99 -2.53
CA VAL A 172 -44.46 7.97 -3.22
C VAL A 172 -43.71 7.43 -4.45
N ASP A 173 -43.06 8.32 -5.21
CA ASP A 173 -42.22 7.95 -6.35
C ASP A 173 -41.01 7.08 -5.94
N GLU A 174 -40.35 7.38 -4.81
CA GLU A 174 -39.27 6.57 -4.23
C GLU A 174 -39.76 5.24 -3.61
N ILE A 175 -41.06 5.05 -3.43
CA ILE A 175 -41.65 3.75 -3.03
C ILE A 175 -41.97 2.94 -4.28
N ASP A 176 -42.59 3.56 -5.29
CA ASP A 176 -43.07 2.89 -6.49
C ASP A 176 -41.94 2.42 -7.42
N GLU A 177 -40.87 3.20 -7.63
CA GLU A 177 -39.67 2.74 -8.37
C GLU A 177 -39.03 1.52 -7.67
N ASP A 178 -39.12 1.48 -6.35
CA ASP A 178 -38.24 0.69 -5.50
C ASP A 178 -38.97 -0.61 -5.03
N ASP A 179 -40.29 -0.67 -5.08
CA ASP A 179 -41.09 -1.91 -5.00
C ASP A 179 -41.10 -2.70 -6.33
N LEU A 180 -40.84 -2.03 -7.47
CA LEU A 180 -40.52 -2.71 -8.73
C LEU A 180 -39.15 -3.40 -8.63
N ASP A 181 -38.19 -2.75 -7.97
CA ASP A 181 -36.83 -3.25 -7.77
C ASP A 181 -36.75 -4.49 -6.86
N GLU A 182 -37.59 -4.57 -5.82
CA GLU A 182 -37.69 -5.78 -4.98
C GLU A 182 -38.23 -6.99 -5.75
N LYS A 183 -39.06 -6.76 -6.77
CA LYS A 183 -39.62 -7.79 -7.66
C LYS A 183 -38.72 -8.08 -8.87
N ASN A 184 -37.65 -7.31 -9.06
CA ASN A 184 -36.74 -7.47 -10.19
C ASN A 184 -35.77 -8.65 -9.96
N MET A 185 -36.21 -9.84 -10.39
CA MET A 185 -35.43 -11.09 -10.34
C MET A 185 -34.18 -11.09 -11.26
N THR A 186 -33.94 -10.02 -12.02
CA THR A 186 -32.74 -9.88 -12.88
C THR A 186 -31.60 -9.07 -12.26
N ASP A 187 -31.83 -8.44 -11.09
CA ASP A 187 -30.80 -7.70 -10.35
C ASP A 187 -29.83 -8.68 -9.63
N PRO A 188 -28.52 -8.63 -9.90
CA PRO A 188 -27.54 -9.44 -9.18
C PRO A 188 -27.55 -9.22 -7.66
N PHE A 189 -27.96 -8.05 -7.16
CA PHE A 189 -28.07 -7.84 -5.71
C PHE A 189 -29.14 -8.75 -5.08
N ASN A 190 -30.30 -8.88 -5.73
CA ASN A 190 -31.38 -9.75 -5.23
C ASN A 190 -30.97 -11.23 -5.31
N PHE A 191 -30.44 -11.65 -6.45
CA PHE A 191 -29.96 -13.02 -6.66
C PHE A 191 -28.83 -13.43 -5.70
N HIS A 192 -27.92 -12.51 -5.36
CA HIS A 192 -26.72 -12.82 -4.59
C HIS A 192 -26.91 -12.76 -3.07
N PHE A 193 -27.85 -11.95 -2.56
CA PHE A 193 -28.06 -11.78 -1.11
C PHE A 193 -29.46 -12.17 -0.59
N ASN A 194 -30.49 -12.12 -1.44
CA ASN A 194 -31.88 -12.07 -0.99
C ASN A 194 -32.75 -13.27 -1.47
N ASP A 195 -32.32 -14.03 -2.49
CA ASP A 195 -32.99 -15.25 -2.96
C ASP A 195 -32.59 -16.46 -2.09
N GLU A 196 -33.13 -16.52 -0.87
CA GLU A 196 -32.72 -17.50 0.16
C GLU A 196 -32.83 -18.97 -0.33
N ASN A 197 -33.91 -19.31 -1.04
CA ASN A 197 -34.15 -20.67 -1.53
C ASN A 197 -33.11 -21.10 -2.58
N ALA A 198 -32.79 -20.22 -3.54
CA ALA A 198 -31.77 -20.52 -4.55
C ALA A 198 -30.36 -20.54 -3.95
N LEU A 199 -30.09 -19.66 -2.98
CA LEU A 199 -28.82 -19.61 -2.26
C LEU A 199 -28.61 -20.87 -1.42
N GLU A 200 -29.60 -21.33 -0.66
CA GLU A 200 -29.48 -22.54 0.17
C GLU A 200 -29.16 -23.78 -0.69
N LEU A 201 -29.86 -23.97 -1.81
CA LEU A 201 -29.60 -25.07 -2.75
C LEU A 201 -28.17 -25.01 -3.31
N LYS A 202 -27.72 -23.83 -3.76
CA LYS A 202 -26.37 -23.63 -4.31
C LYS A 202 -25.28 -23.82 -3.25
N ILE A 203 -25.46 -23.28 -2.05
CA ILE A 203 -24.53 -23.47 -0.93
C ILE A 203 -24.45 -24.95 -0.56
N SER A 204 -25.58 -25.65 -0.41
CA SER A 204 -25.62 -27.08 -0.08
C SER A 204 -24.88 -27.94 -1.11
N ASN A 205 -25.09 -27.69 -2.41
CA ASN A 205 -24.40 -28.43 -3.46
C ASN A 205 -22.89 -28.10 -3.51
N TYR A 206 -22.52 -26.84 -3.28
CA TYR A 206 -21.14 -26.41 -3.25
C TYR A 206 -20.38 -26.90 -2.00
N GLU A 207 -21.06 -27.03 -0.85
CA GLU A 207 -20.50 -27.66 0.35
C GLU A 207 -20.22 -29.15 0.16
N LYS A 208 -21.08 -29.88 -0.58
CA LYS A 208 -20.82 -31.28 -0.95
C LYS A 208 -19.53 -31.38 -1.78
N LEU A 209 -19.38 -30.52 -2.78
CA LEU A 209 -18.16 -30.42 -3.61
C LEU A 209 -16.91 -29.99 -2.82
N LEU A 210 -17.08 -29.16 -1.79
CA LEU A 210 -15.98 -28.79 -0.89
C LEU A 210 -15.51 -29.97 -0.01
N LYS A 211 -16.45 -30.81 0.45
CA LYS A 211 -16.19 -32.00 1.28
C LYS A 211 -15.62 -33.15 0.46
N ASP A 212 -15.97 -33.26 -0.83
CA ASP A 212 -15.39 -34.25 -1.72
C ASP A 212 -13.88 -34.02 -1.92
N LYS A 213 -13.10 -35.06 -1.65
CA LYS A 213 -11.64 -35.11 -1.81
C LYS A 213 -11.23 -35.71 -3.17
N SER A 214 -12.16 -36.33 -3.90
CA SER A 214 -11.89 -37.03 -5.15
C SER A 214 -11.84 -36.10 -6.38
N GLN A 215 -12.57 -34.97 -6.36
CA GLN A 215 -12.54 -34.01 -7.47
C GLN A 215 -11.33 -33.05 -7.40
N PRO A 216 -10.42 -33.05 -8.41
CA PRO A 216 -9.20 -32.23 -8.37
C PRO A 216 -9.40 -30.76 -8.76
N LYS A 217 -10.58 -30.37 -9.28
CA LYS A 217 -10.85 -29.01 -9.79
C LYS A 217 -12.15 -28.45 -9.21
N LYS A 218 -12.04 -27.81 -8.03
CA LYS A 218 -13.19 -27.18 -7.35
C LYS A 218 -13.75 -25.94 -8.06
N LEU A 219 -12.99 -25.38 -9.00
CA LEU A 219 -13.41 -24.32 -9.93
C LEU A 219 -13.27 -24.80 -11.39
N LYS A 220 -14.32 -24.59 -12.18
CA LYS A 220 -14.33 -24.70 -13.65
C LYS A 220 -13.83 -23.37 -14.22
N LEU A 221 -12.83 -23.40 -15.10
CA LEU A 221 -12.50 -22.23 -15.94
C LEU A 221 -13.54 -22.19 -17.06
N VAL A 222 -14.45 -21.21 -17.00
CA VAL A 222 -15.57 -21.09 -17.93
C VAL A 222 -15.21 -20.24 -19.14
N THR A 223 -14.38 -19.21 -18.95
CA THR A 223 -13.97 -18.32 -20.05
C THR A 223 -12.52 -17.90 -19.89
N LYS A 224 -11.75 -18.00 -20.98
CA LYS A 224 -10.41 -17.42 -21.12
C LYS A 224 -10.43 -16.48 -22.31
N LEU A 225 -10.47 -15.18 -22.05
CA LEU A 225 -10.41 -14.15 -23.09
C LEU A 225 -9.00 -13.55 -23.12
N ARG A 226 -8.47 -13.37 -24.31
CA ARG A 226 -7.16 -12.73 -24.55
C ARG A 226 -7.44 -11.48 -25.39
N LEU A 227 -7.32 -10.32 -24.76
CA LEU A 227 -7.48 -9.02 -25.39
C LEU A 227 -6.08 -8.58 -25.85
N GLU A 228 -5.79 -8.75 -27.14
CA GLU A 228 -4.44 -8.46 -27.66
C GLU A 228 -4.17 -6.97 -27.78
N ASP A 229 -5.16 -6.18 -28.22
CA ASP A 229 -5.05 -4.71 -28.36
C ASP A 229 -4.81 -3.99 -27.02
N GLU A 230 -5.42 -4.50 -25.93
CA GLU A 230 -5.23 -3.97 -24.58
C GLU A 230 -4.08 -4.67 -23.83
N GLU A 231 -3.59 -5.80 -24.36
CA GLU A 231 -2.60 -6.72 -23.79
C GLU A 231 -3.00 -7.31 -22.41
N TYR A 232 -4.22 -7.84 -22.29
CA TYR A 232 -4.72 -8.51 -21.08
C TYR A 232 -5.28 -9.91 -21.33
N VAL A 233 -5.17 -10.78 -20.32
CA VAL A 233 -5.89 -12.06 -20.23
C VAL A 233 -6.87 -12.01 -19.07
N LEU A 234 -8.12 -12.37 -19.36
CA LEU A 234 -9.21 -12.50 -18.40
C LEU A 234 -9.54 -13.97 -18.22
N LEU A 235 -9.51 -14.45 -16.98
CA LEU A 235 -9.84 -15.82 -16.59
C LEU A 235 -11.06 -15.79 -15.67
N ASN A 236 -12.21 -16.22 -16.20
CA ASN A 236 -13.49 -16.29 -15.46
C ASN A 236 -13.68 -17.72 -14.93
N HIS A 237 -13.61 -17.87 -13.61
CA HIS A 237 -13.77 -19.13 -12.89
C HIS A 237 -15.10 -19.16 -12.15
N ILE A 238 -15.79 -20.30 -12.19
CA ILE A 238 -17.08 -20.54 -11.51
C ILE A 238 -16.99 -21.86 -10.73
N PRO A 239 -17.67 -22.01 -9.58
CA PRO A 239 -17.95 -23.31 -8.96
C PRO A 239 -18.27 -24.44 -9.96
N ASN A 240 -17.68 -25.63 -9.76
CA ASN A 240 -17.91 -26.79 -10.64
C ASN A 240 -19.10 -27.66 -10.17
N ILE A 241 -20.30 -27.07 -10.03
CA ILE A 241 -21.47 -27.76 -9.47
C ILE A 241 -22.09 -28.69 -10.52
N GLU A 242 -22.29 -29.96 -10.18
CA GLU A 242 -22.97 -30.94 -11.03
C GLU A 242 -24.50 -30.73 -11.03
N GLY A 243 -25.13 -30.95 -12.19
CA GLY A 243 -26.58 -30.76 -12.37
C GLY A 243 -27.00 -29.38 -12.91
N GLU A 244 -26.09 -28.40 -12.94
CA GLU A 244 -26.20 -27.28 -13.88
C GLU A 244 -25.73 -27.80 -15.26
N GLU A 245 -26.66 -28.38 -16.05
CA GLU A 245 -26.57 -28.26 -17.51
C GLU A 245 -26.38 -26.78 -17.87
N ASP A 246 -25.76 -26.47 -19.01
CA ASP A 246 -25.37 -25.10 -19.35
C ASP A 246 -26.59 -24.16 -19.56
N GLU A 247 -27.24 -23.74 -18.46
CA GLU A 247 -28.10 -22.56 -18.34
C GLU A 247 -27.23 -21.31 -18.49
N SER A 248 -26.77 -21.15 -19.73
CA SER A 248 -26.47 -19.88 -20.36
C SER A 248 -27.37 -18.75 -19.85
N LEU A 249 -26.83 -17.52 -19.82
CA LEU A 249 -27.55 -16.25 -19.60
C LEU A 249 -27.61 -15.62 -18.18
N ARG A 250 -26.63 -15.82 -17.27
CA ARG A 250 -26.45 -14.91 -16.10
C ARG A 250 -25.11 -14.18 -15.97
N THR A 251 -24.08 -14.52 -16.74
CA THR A 251 -23.17 -13.47 -17.22
C THR A 251 -23.94 -12.63 -18.22
N ILE A 252 -24.54 -11.53 -17.77
CA ILE A 252 -25.13 -10.55 -18.68
C ILE A 252 -24.05 -10.12 -19.68
N SER A 253 -24.37 -10.17 -20.98
CA SER A 253 -23.39 -10.10 -22.08
C SER A 253 -22.35 -9.02 -21.82
N SER A 254 -21.09 -9.43 -21.63
CA SER A 254 -19.99 -8.57 -21.20
C SER A 254 -19.80 -7.33 -22.06
N ASP A 255 -20.18 -7.45 -23.31
CA ASP A 255 -19.89 -6.52 -24.39
C ASP A 255 -20.83 -5.30 -24.33
N ASN A 256 -22.00 -5.43 -23.68
CA ASN A 256 -23.07 -4.44 -23.67
C ASN A 256 -23.41 -3.91 -22.26
N LEU A 257 -22.43 -3.27 -21.58
CA LEU A 257 -22.60 -2.69 -20.24
C LEU A 257 -23.90 -1.87 -20.07
N PHE A 258 -24.36 -1.11 -21.07
CA PHE A 258 -25.62 -0.33 -20.96
C PHE A 258 -26.90 -1.18 -20.99
N GLY A 259 -26.93 -2.29 -21.73
CA GLY A 259 -28.03 -3.26 -21.66
C GLY A 259 -28.01 -4.09 -20.37
N ASN A 260 -26.92 -3.99 -19.60
CA ASN A 260 -26.72 -4.67 -18.33
C ASN A 260 -27.00 -3.73 -17.15
N LEU A 261 -26.70 -2.43 -17.27
CA LEU A 261 -26.92 -1.41 -16.22
C LEU A 261 -28.38 -1.22 -15.83
N SER A 262 -29.31 -1.36 -16.78
CA SER A 262 -30.75 -1.41 -16.50
C SER A 262 -31.16 -2.66 -15.71
N LYS A 263 -30.46 -3.78 -15.90
CA LYS A 263 -30.68 -5.03 -15.15
C LYS A 263 -30.01 -5.03 -13.79
N PHE A 264 -28.84 -4.39 -13.68
CA PHE A 264 -28.12 -4.16 -12.42
C PHE A 264 -28.85 -3.20 -11.48
N ASN A 265 -29.93 -2.58 -11.94
CA ASN A 265 -30.75 -1.63 -11.20
C ASN A 265 -29.88 -0.64 -10.38
N VAL A 266 -29.08 0.15 -11.09
CA VAL A 266 -28.18 1.11 -10.44
C VAL A 266 -28.96 2.37 -10.10
N LYS A 267 -29.00 2.75 -8.82
CA LYS A 267 -29.74 3.94 -8.33
C LYS A 267 -29.38 5.18 -9.16
N SER A 268 -30.36 5.97 -9.55
CA SER A 268 -30.25 7.12 -10.48
C SER A 268 -29.03 8.03 -10.21
N LYS A 269 -28.83 8.42 -8.96
CA LYS A 269 -27.70 9.25 -8.46
C LYS A 269 -26.29 8.66 -8.79
N VAL A 270 -26.18 7.34 -8.93
CA VAL A 270 -24.95 6.60 -9.28
C VAL A 270 -24.90 6.35 -10.80
N LEU A 271 -26.04 6.03 -11.41
CA LEU A 271 -26.20 5.74 -12.83
C LEU A 271 -25.69 6.88 -13.72
N ASP A 272 -26.02 8.13 -13.39
CA ASP A 272 -25.62 9.28 -14.22
C ASP A 272 -24.11 9.51 -14.22
N LYS A 273 -23.46 9.43 -13.05
CA LYS A 273 -21.98 9.50 -12.95
C LYS A 273 -21.30 8.32 -13.65
N LEU A 274 -21.95 7.16 -13.69
CA LEU A 274 -21.44 5.99 -14.42
C LEU A 274 -21.59 6.16 -15.94
N LYS A 275 -22.66 6.80 -16.43
CA LYS A 275 -22.78 7.23 -17.85
C LYS A 275 -21.67 8.22 -18.20
N ASP A 276 -21.41 9.22 -17.35
CA ASP A 276 -20.36 10.22 -17.57
C ASP A 276 -18.97 9.57 -17.69
N LEU A 277 -18.60 8.72 -16.73
CA LEU A 277 -17.33 7.98 -16.77
C LEU A 277 -17.22 7.04 -17.97
N LYS A 278 -18.34 6.45 -18.41
CA LYS A 278 -18.37 5.61 -19.60
C LYS A 278 -18.23 6.43 -20.90
N SER A 279 -18.73 7.66 -20.97
CA SER A 279 -18.52 8.53 -22.15
C SER A 279 -17.03 8.73 -22.48
N ILE A 280 -16.18 8.74 -21.45
CA ILE A 280 -14.73 8.90 -21.53
C ILE A 280 -14.03 7.57 -21.92
N ASN A 281 -14.54 6.42 -21.47
CA ASN A 281 -13.88 5.12 -21.53
C ASN A 281 -14.59 4.08 -22.45
N ASN A 282 -15.53 4.51 -23.29
CA ASN A 282 -16.48 3.67 -24.03
C ASN A 282 -15.89 2.45 -24.77
N ASN A 283 -14.67 2.57 -25.28
CA ASN A 283 -14.06 1.59 -26.20
C ASN A 283 -13.28 0.46 -25.52
N SER A 284 -13.06 0.50 -24.19
CA SER A 284 -12.27 -0.52 -23.50
C SER A 284 -13.09 -1.77 -23.17
N GLN A 285 -12.77 -2.90 -23.81
CA GLN A 285 -13.41 -4.19 -23.53
C GLN A 285 -13.08 -4.66 -22.11
N LEU A 286 -11.81 -4.53 -21.69
CA LEU A 286 -11.35 -4.83 -20.34
C LEU A 286 -12.13 -4.08 -19.26
N LEU A 287 -12.37 -2.78 -19.42
CA LEU A 287 -13.20 -2.01 -18.48
C LEU A 287 -14.64 -2.51 -18.45
N ASN A 288 -15.26 -2.81 -19.61
CA ASN A 288 -16.62 -3.36 -19.63
C ASN A 288 -16.70 -4.73 -18.91
N HIS A 289 -15.76 -5.66 -19.13
CA HIS A 289 -15.71 -6.96 -18.44
C HIS A 289 -15.51 -6.83 -16.93
N THR A 290 -14.60 -5.95 -16.50
CA THR A 290 -14.26 -5.76 -15.08
C THR A 290 -15.42 -5.11 -14.32
N VAL A 291 -16.02 -4.06 -14.87
CA VAL A 291 -17.19 -3.39 -14.27
C VAL A 291 -18.38 -4.36 -14.20
N ASN A 292 -18.70 -5.09 -15.29
CA ASN A 292 -19.76 -6.10 -15.25
C ASN A 292 -19.55 -7.15 -14.15
N SER A 293 -18.30 -7.58 -13.92
CA SER A 293 -17.98 -8.58 -12.89
C SER A 293 -18.08 -8.03 -11.46
N ILE A 294 -17.70 -6.76 -11.25
CA ILE A 294 -17.88 -6.06 -9.97
C ILE A 294 -19.37 -5.99 -9.61
N PHE A 295 -20.22 -5.52 -10.54
CA PHE A 295 -21.67 -5.38 -10.32
C PHE A 295 -22.43 -6.72 -10.27
N GLN A 296 -21.85 -7.81 -10.79
CA GLN A 296 -22.34 -9.19 -10.62
C GLN A 296 -21.90 -9.84 -9.28
N TYR A 297 -21.35 -9.06 -8.34
CA TYR A 297 -20.82 -9.54 -7.05
C TYR A 297 -19.73 -10.62 -7.15
N LYS A 298 -19.07 -10.76 -8.31
CA LYS A 298 -17.95 -11.70 -8.47
C LYS A 298 -16.71 -11.22 -7.73
N ASN A 299 -15.89 -12.17 -7.27
CA ASN A 299 -14.54 -11.87 -6.84
C ASN A 299 -13.72 -11.34 -8.03
N LEU A 300 -12.84 -10.37 -7.78
CA LEU A 300 -11.98 -9.77 -8.78
C LEU A 300 -10.54 -9.72 -8.27
N ASN A 301 -9.60 -10.26 -9.05
CA ASN A 301 -8.17 -10.04 -8.85
C ASN A 301 -7.64 -9.28 -10.08
N LEU A 302 -7.53 -7.95 -9.96
CA LEU A 302 -7.13 -7.06 -11.03
C LEU A 302 -5.69 -6.58 -10.86
N GLN A 303 -4.88 -6.89 -11.87
CA GLN A 303 -3.53 -6.34 -12.03
C GLN A 303 -3.56 -5.16 -12.99
N TYR A 304 -2.97 -4.03 -12.62
CA TYR A 304 -2.91 -2.82 -13.45
C TYR A 304 -1.48 -2.41 -13.86
N TYR A 305 -0.55 -3.36 -13.94
CA TYR A 305 0.86 -3.12 -14.29
C TYR A 305 0.95 -2.21 -15.53
N GLU A 306 1.50 -1.01 -15.34
CA GLU A 306 1.81 -0.04 -16.40
C GLU A 306 0.62 0.46 -17.23
N ASN A 307 -0.61 0.22 -16.78
CA ASN A 307 -1.79 0.78 -17.39
C ASN A 307 -2.26 2.02 -16.60
N ASP A 308 -1.70 3.17 -16.96
CA ASP A 308 -2.01 4.50 -16.38
C ASP A 308 -3.51 4.86 -16.49
N LEU A 309 -4.27 4.27 -17.44
CA LEU A 309 -5.72 4.48 -17.59
C LEU A 309 -6.53 3.66 -16.58
N LEU A 310 -6.25 2.36 -16.45
CA LEU A 310 -6.82 1.51 -15.40
C LEU A 310 -6.49 2.10 -14.03
N GLN A 311 -5.22 2.46 -13.79
CA GLN A 311 -4.73 2.95 -12.50
C GLN A 311 -5.51 4.17 -11.98
N LYS A 312 -6.03 5.01 -12.88
CA LYS A 312 -6.85 6.19 -12.52
C LYS A 312 -8.32 5.87 -12.32
N SER A 313 -8.85 4.88 -13.04
CA SER A 313 -10.29 4.63 -13.21
C SER A 313 -10.86 3.47 -12.39
N TYR A 314 -10.09 2.42 -12.05
CA TYR A 314 -10.64 1.26 -11.31
C TYR A 314 -11.27 1.67 -9.97
N GLN A 315 -10.70 2.67 -9.30
CA GLN A 315 -11.23 3.23 -8.06
C GLN A 315 -12.63 3.85 -8.24
N ASP A 316 -12.88 4.51 -9.36
CA ASP A 316 -14.19 5.15 -9.59
C ASP A 316 -15.28 4.08 -9.73
N TYR A 317 -14.97 2.98 -10.44
CA TYR A 317 -15.91 1.89 -10.65
C TYR A 317 -16.24 1.10 -9.37
N TYR A 318 -15.25 0.73 -8.55
CA TYR A 318 -15.57 0.01 -7.31
C TYR A 318 -16.19 0.94 -6.25
N LEU A 319 -15.85 2.24 -6.22
CA LEU A 319 -16.52 3.19 -5.33
C LEU A 319 -17.99 3.37 -5.71
N LEU A 320 -18.32 3.47 -7.01
CA LEU A 320 -19.72 3.53 -7.46
C LEU A 320 -20.48 2.22 -7.13
N HIS A 321 -19.84 1.05 -7.23
CA HIS A 321 -20.41 -0.22 -6.78
C HIS A 321 -20.67 -0.24 -5.27
N VAL A 322 -19.69 0.16 -4.46
CA VAL A 322 -19.80 0.26 -2.99
C VAL A 322 -20.93 1.22 -2.59
N LEU A 323 -21.03 2.39 -3.24
CA LEU A 323 -22.11 3.34 -3.04
C LEU A 323 -23.48 2.72 -3.40
N ASN A 324 -23.59 2.05 -4.55
CA ASN A 324 -24.81 1.38 -4.99
C ASN A 324 -25.25 0.28 -4.01
N HIS A 325 -24.30 -0.56 -3.56
CA HIS A 325 -24.54 -1.62 -2.59
C HIS A 325 -25.04 -1.08 -1.25
N VAL A 326 -24.34 -0.10 -0.67
CA VAL A 326 -24.76 0.53 0.61
C VAL A 326 -26.14 1.17 0.47
N CYS A 327 -26.41 1.94 -0.59
CA CYS A 327 -27.74 2.51 -0.83
C CYS A 327 -28.83 1.43 -0.93
N LYS A 328 -28.63 0.37 -1.73
CA LYS A 328 -29.60 -0.75 -1.85
C LYS A 328 -29.87 -1.43 -0.50
N THR A 329 -28.85 -1.68 0.31
CA THR A 329 -29.05 -2.28 1.65
C THR A 329 -29.83 -1.34 2.57
N ARG A 330 -29.52 -0.03 2.58
CA ARG A 330 -30.21 0.97 3.42
C ARG A 330 -31.67 1.16 2.99
N ASP A 331 -31.93 1.31 1.71
CA ASP A 331 -33.29 1.54 1.18
C ASP A 331 -34.20 0.35 1.49
N ARG A 332 -33.71 -0.89 1.30
CA ARG A 332 -34.44 -2.13 1.68
C ARG A 332 -34.74 -2.19 3.18
N ILE A 333 -33.78 -1.87 4.04
CA ILE A 333 -33.98 -1.83 5.50
C ILE A 333 -35.04 -0.77 5.89
N LEU A 334 -35.01 0.42 5.28
CA LEU A 334 -35.99 1.47 5.53
C LEU A 334 -37.41 1.07 5.07
N LYS A 335 -37.54 0.44 3.89
CA LYS A 335 -38.84 -0.09 3.45
C LYS A 335 -39.36 -1.16 4.38
N ASN A 336 -38.52 -2.12 4.79
CA ASN A 336 -38.95 -3.19 5.68
C ASN A 336 -39.31 -2.67 7.08
N ASN A 337 -38.66 -1.60 7.56
CA ASN A 337 -39.12 -0.88 8.75
C ASN A 337 -40.54 -0.34 8.57
N ASN A 338 -40.81 0.34 7.44
CA ASN A 338 -42.14 0.88 7.13
C ASN A 338 -43.18 -0.24 6.95
N LYS A 339 -42.83 -1.33 6.26
CA LYS A 339 -43.69 -2.52 6.07
C LYS A 339 -43.99 -3.19 7.42
N LYS A 340 -43.00 -3.38 8.31
CA LYS A 340 -43.18 -3.90 9.68
C LYS A 340 -44.08 -2.99 10.53
N GLN A 341 -43.97 -1.66 10.43
CA GLN A 341 -44.89 -0.72 11.09
C GLN A 341 -46.34 -0.86 10.59
N ILE A 342 -46.55 -0.96 9.27
CA ILE A 342 -47.89 -1.16 8.69
C ILE A 342 -48.49 -2.51 9.11
N VAL A 343 -47.68 -3.57 9.13
CA VAL A 343 -48.11 -4.89 9.62
C VAL A 343 -48.50 -4.83 11.10
N MET A 344 -47.68 -4.21 11.96
CA MET A 344 -48.00 -4.02 13.38
C MET A 344 -49.27 -3.18 13.59
N GLU A 345 -49.47 -2.12 12.81
CA GLU A 345 -50.72 -1.36 12.82
C GLU A 345 -51.92 -2.24 12.44
N ASN A 346 -51.82 -3.04 11.39
CA ASN A 346 -52.92 -3.91 10.95
C ASN A 346 -53.20 -5.06 11.92
N LEU A 347 -52.17 -5.60 12.57
CA LEU A 347 -52.27 -6.63 13.60
C LEU A 347 -52.91 -6.06 14.88
N SER A 348 -52.56 -4.84 15.29
CA SER A 348 -53.25 -4.14 16.41
C SER A 348 -54.71 -3.79 16.10
N LYS A 349 -55.06 -3.61 14.82
CA LYS A 349 -56.43 -3.41 14.32
C LYS A 349 -57.19 -4.74 14.08
N GLY A 350 -56.56 -5.90 14.33
CA GLY A 350 -57.18 -7.22 14.13
C GLY A 350 -57.42 -7.61 12.67
N LEU A 351 -56.77 -6.94 11.72
CA LEU A 351 -56.93 -7.15 10.27
C LEU A 351 -56.01 -8.24 9.70
N LEU A 352 -54.96 -8.61 10.41
CA LEU A 352 -54.08 -9.76 10.11
C LEU A 352 -53.96 -10.67 11.33
N LYS A 353 -53.77 -11.97 11.09
CA LYS A 353 -53.43 -12.95 12.13
C LYS A 353 -51.92 -12.96 12.39
N PRO A 354 -51.46 -13.31 13.62
CA PRO A 354 -50.03 -13.48 13.90
C PRO A 354 -49.32 -14.53 13.02
N GLU A 355 -50.04 -15.55 12.55
CA GLU A 355 -49.52 -16.59 11.67
C GLU A 355 -49.23 -16.09 10.24
N GLU A 356 -49.69 -14.89 9.89
CA GLU A 356 -49.53 -14.26 8.57
C GLU A 356 -48.48 -13.12 8.60
N GLU A 357 -47.68 -13.00 9.67
CA GLU A 357 -46.61 -12.00 9.77
C GLU A 357 -45.45 -12.33 8.80
N PRO A 358 -45.11 -11.43 7.84
CA PRO A 358 -44.01 -11.67 6.91
C PRO A 358 -42.64 -11.50 7.58
N GLU A 359 -41.76 -12.49 7.39
CA GLU A 359 -40.38 -12.43 7.89
C GLU A 359 -39.49 -11.50 7.05
N PHE A 360 -39.04 -10.39 7.64
CA PHE A 360 -38.18 -9.40 6.97
C PHE A 360 -36.69 -9.71 7.19
N ARG A 361 -36.18 -10.78 6.57
CA ARG A 361 -34.76 -11.17 6.61
C ARG A 361 -33.88 -10.28 5.71
N ASP A 362 -33.45 -9.14 6.23
CA ASP A 362 -32.73 -8.11 5.48
C ASP A 362 -31.44 -7.59 6.14
N GLN A 363 -31.10 -8.08 7.33
CA GLN A 363 -29.97 -7.61 8.15
C GLN A 363 -28.89 -8.70 8.36
N GLY A 364 -27.77 -8.26 8.92
CA GLY A 364 -26.74 -9.12 9.52
C GLY A 364 -26.59 -8.76 11.00
N TYR A 365 -25.64 -9.41 11.69
CA TYR A 365 -25.32 -9.09 13.08
C TYR A 365 -24.91 -7.63 13.32
N THR A 366 -24.24 -6.99 12.36
CA THR A 366 -23.78 -5.61 12.48
C THR A 366 -24.05 -4.77 11.22
N ARG A 367 -24.03 -3.45 11.40
CA ARG A 367 -24.30 -2.47 10.35
C ARG A 367 -23.21 -2.38 9.26
N PRO A 368 -21.89 -2.49 9.55
CA PRO A 368 -20.85 -2.38 8.52
C PRO A 368 -21.03 -3.44 7.43
N LYS A 369 -21.17 -2.98 6.19
CA LYS A 369 -21.29 -3.85 5.01
C LYS A 369 -20.03 -3.90 4.16
N VAL A 370 -19.19 -2.88 4.24
CA VAL A 370 -18.01 -2.75 3.37
C VAL A 370 -16.75 -2.50 4.18
N LEU A 371 -15.72 -3.30 3.94
CA LEU A 371 -14.37 -3.10 4.46
C LEU A 371 -13.43 -2.73 3.30
N ILE A 372 -12.75 -1.59 3.40
CA ILE A 372 -11.73 -1.15 2.44
C ILE A 372 -10.38 -1.07 3.15
N LEU A 373 -9.44 -1.91 2.73
CA LEU A 373 -8.07 -1.88 3.19
C LEU A 373 -7.19 -1.08 2.23
N LEU A 374 -6.35 -0.21 2.79
CA LEU A 374 -5.48 0.74 2.10
C LEU A 374 -4.12 0.85 2.82
N PRO A 375 -2.98 0.96 2.12
CA PRO A 375 -1.68 0.87 2.78
C PRO A 375 -1.23 2.16 3.51
N THR A 376 -1.70 3.36 3.17
CA THR A 376 -1.25 4.63 3.81
C THR A 376 -2.39 5.64 4.00
N ARG A 377 -2.23 6.55 4.98
CA ARG A 377 -3.19 7.65 5.25
C ARG A 377 -3.44 8.51 4.00
N ASN A 378 -2.43 8.83 3.20
CA ASN A 378 -2.62 9.61 1.96
C ASN A 378 -3.52 8.90 0.94
N PHE A 379 -3.43 7.58 0.81
CA PHE A 379 -4.33 6.86 -0.11
C PHE A 379 -5.76 6.79 0.43
N ALA A 380 -5.96 6.73 1.75
CA ALA A 380 -7.27 6.91 2.36
C ALA A 380 -7.82 8.33 2.14
N TYR A 381 -6.98 9.36 2.21
CA TYR A 381 -7.33 10.74 1.83
C TYR A 381 -7.82 10.83 0.38
N GLU A 382 -7.03 10.34 -0.58
CA GLU A 382 -7.40 10.32 -2.00
C GLU A 382 -8.72 9.58 -2.22
N LEU A 383 -8.89 8.42 -1.58
CA LEU A 383 -10.09 7.60 -1.75
C LEU A 383 -11.33 8.26 -1.16
N VAL A 384 -11.27 8.80 0.07
CA VAL A 384 -12.41 9.46 0.71
C VAL A 384 -12.78 10.74 -0.03
N MET A 385 -11.81 11.52 -0.52
CA MET A 385 -12.10 12.71 -1.33
C MET A 385 -12.71 12.35 -2.69
N LYS A 386 -12.28 11.24 -3.30
CA LYS A 386 -12.90 10.66 -4.50
C LYS A 386 -14.31 10.15 -4.22
N LEU A 387 -14.54 9.45 -3.10
CA LEU A 387 -15.86 9.01 -2.65
C LEU A 387 -16.79 10.20 -2.43
N ILE A 388 -16.33 11.28 -1.78
CA ILE A 388 -17.12 12.51 -1.58
C ILE A 388 -17.52 13.12 -2.94
N LYS A 389 -16.61 13.15 -3.93
CA LYS A 389 -16.92 13.64 -5.29
C LYS A 389 -17.89 12.74 -6.07
N LEU A 390 -17.76 11.42 -5.92
CA LEU A 390 -18.64 10.43 -6.55
C LEU A 390 -19.99 10.32 -5.85
N SER A 391 -20.07 10.61 -4.55
CA SER A 391 -21.32 10.81 -3.83
C SER A 391 -21.99 12.12 -4.23
N SER A 392 -23.31 12.20 -4.06
CA SER A 392 -24.10 13.42 -4.30
C SER A 392 -24.70 13.93 -2.98
N PHE A 393 -23.90 13.92 -1.91
CA PHE A 393 -24.31 14.43 -0.59
C PHE A 393 -24.23 15.96 -0.55
N GLU A 394 -25.17 16.56 0.17
CA GLU A 394 -25.27 18.02 0.36
C GLU A 394 -24.24 18.53 1.37
N SER A 395 -23.88 17.72 2.36
CA SER A 395 -22.87 18.05 3.36
C SER A 395 -22.03 16.85 3.79
N VAL A 396 -20.85 17.13 4.36
CA VAL A 396 -19.93 16.13 4.91
C VAL A 396 -19.46 16.59 6.27
N GLU A 397 -19.81 15.85 7.32
CA GLU A 397 -19.45 16.16 8.70
C GLU A 397 -17.99 15.72 8.98
N ASN A 398 -17.33 16.35 9.94
CA ASN A 398 -15.94 16.08 10.32
C ASN A 398 -14.87 16.19 9.21
N LYS A 399 -15.22 16.69 8.00
CA LYS A 399 -14.29 16.87 6.87
C LYS A 399 -13.03 17.69 7.23
N SER A 400 -13.16 18.73 8.05
CA SER A 400 -12.02 19.53 8.49
C SER A 400 -11.07 18.79 9.44
N LYS A 401 -11.58 17.86 10.26
CA LYS A 401 -10.77 16.95 11.10
C LYS A 401 -10.05 15.93 10.20
N PHE A 402 -10.78 15.36 9.24
CA PHE A 402 -10.23 14.41 8.26
C PHE A 402 -9.02 14.97 7.52
N ILE A 403 -9.16 16.16 6.93
CA ILE A 403 -8.07 16.80 6.20
C ILE A 403 -6.84 16.98 7.11
N LYS A 404 -7.01 17.49 8.34
CA LYS A 404 -5.88 17.71 9.26
C LYS A 404 -5.09 16.44 9.62
N GLN A 405 -5.74 15.28 9.73
CA GLN A 405 -5.09 14.03 10.17
C GLN A 405 -4.55 13.18 8.99
N PHE A 406 -5.25 13.20 7.85
CA PHE A 406 -4.93 12.33 6.70
C PHE A 406 -4.18 13.03 5.56
N TYR A 407 -4.31 14.35 5.42
CA TYR A 407 -3.55 15.12 4.44
C TYR A 407 -2.24 15.68 5.04
N SER A 408 -1.21 15.75 4.22
CA SER A 408 0.04 16.43 4.52
C SER A 408 0.56 17.03 3.21
N ASP A 409 1.03 18.27 3.24
CA ASP A 409 1.65 18.88 2.06
C ASP A 409 2.94 18.14 1.72
N PHE A 410 3.09 17.77 0.44
CA PHE A 410 4.25 17.03 -0.03
C PHE A 410 5.37 17.99 -0.46
N GLU A 411 6.42 18.11 0.35
CA GLU A 411 7.61 18.89 -0.02
C GLU A 411 8.34 18.24 -1.22
N ILE A 412 8.30 18.93 -2.36
CA ILE A 412 8.76 18.44 -3.67
C ILE A 412 10.31 18.32 -3.74
N ASP A 413 11.03 19.14 -2.98
CA ASP A 413 12.44 19.46 -3.24
C ASP A 413 13.39 18.26 -3.16
N ASN A 414 13.18 17.35 -2.20
CA ASN A 414 14.06 16.18 -1.99
C ASN A 414 13.62 14.91 -2.73
N THR A 415 12.40 14.87 -3.28
CA THR A 415 11.83 13.71 -3.97
C THR A 415 11.80 13.87 -5.50
N SER A 416 11.98 15.10 -6.00
CA SER A 416 12.07 15.49 -7.41
C SER A 416 13.10 14.72 -8.27
N LYS A 417 14.06 14.01 -7.66
CA LYS A 417 15.06 13.15 -8.33
C LYS A 417 14.74 11.66 -8.33
N LYS A 418 13.69 11.23 -7.62
CA LYS A 418 13.29 9.81 -7.51
C LYS A 418 12.33 9.40 -8.64
N SER A 419 12.13 8.11 -8.85
CA SER A 419 11.23 7.54 -9.87
C SER A 419 9.76 7.98 -9.68
N LYS A 420 8.96 7.93 -10.76
CA LYS A 420 7.52 8.29 -10.74
C LYS A 420 6.75 7.44 -9.71
N ASP A 421 6.97 6.13 -9.73
CA ASP A 421 6.31 5.17 -8.82
C ASP A 421 6.59 5.47 -7.34
N PHE A 422 7.82 5.84 -6.98
CA PHE A 422 8.16 6.25 -5.62
C PHE A 422 7.42 7.53 -5.20
N ARG A 423 7.34 8.53 -6.07
CA ARG A 423 6.62 9.78 -5.75
C ARG A 423 5.13 9.53 -5.61
N ASP A 424 4.54 8.74 -6.50
CA ASP A 424 3.11 8.42 -6.45
C ASP A 424 2.74 7.59 -5.21
N PHE A 425 3.67 6.79 -4.66
CA PHE A 425 3.45 6.02 -3.43
C PHE A 425 3.70 6.82 -2.15
N PHE A 426 4.82 7.56 -2.09
CA PHE A 426 5.27 8.25 -0.86
C PHE A 426 4.88 9.74 -0.80
N LYS A 427 3.90 10.17 -1.59
CA LYS A 427 3.32 11.53 -1.50
C LYS A 427 2.37 11.66 -0.31
N GLY A 428 2.32 12.87 0.26
CA GLY A 428 1.47 13.22 1.38
C GLY A 428 1.80 12.44 2.65
N ASN A 429 0.78 12.16 3.47
CA ASN A 429 0.95 11.42 4.72
C ASN A 429 1.15 9.91 4.47
N THR A 430 2.37 9.43 4.73
CA THR A 430 2.77 8.02 4.50
C THR A 430 2.60 7.10 5.71
N ASN A 431 2.09 7.61 6.84
CA ASN A 431 1.77 6.81 8.02
C ASN A 431 0.77 5.69 7.64
N ASP A 432 1.04 4.47 8.07
CA ASP A 432 0.27 3.25 7.81
C ASP A 432 -0.53 2.73 9.01
N PHE A 433 -0.65 3.56 10.04
CA PHE A 433 -1.52 3.36 11.19
C PHE A 433 -2.76 4.26 11.09
N PHE A 434 -3.91 3.70 10.73
CA PHE A 434 -5.21 4.38 10.74
C PHE A 434 -6.41 3.41 10.65
N CYS A 435 -7.56 3.85 11.17
CA CYS A 435 -8.90 3.30 10.89
C CYS A 435 -9.93 4.44 10.89
N LEU A 436 -10.93 4.37 10.02
CA LEU A 436 -11.96 5.37 9.80
C LEU A 436 -13.33 4.71 9.55
N GLY A 437 -14.32 5.01 10.39
CA GLY A 437 -15.72 4.67 10.15
C GLY A 437 -16.46 5.76 9.38
N LEU A 438 -17.26 5.36 8.39
CA LEU A 438 -18.13 6.22 7.59
C LEU A 438 -19.59 5.83 7.78
N LYS A 439 -20.45 6.78 8.20
CA LYS A 439 -21.91 6.61 8.30
C LYS A 439 -22.63 7.45 7.25
N PHE A 440 -23.58 6.83 6.57
CA PHE A 440 -24.36 7.38 5.47
C PHE A 440 -25.76 7.77 5.97
N THR A 441 -26.14 9.03 5.76
CA THR A 441 -27.53 9.51 5.93
C THR A 441 -28.14 9.83 4.56
N ARG A 442 -29.41 10.26 4.51
CA ARG A 442 -30.09 10.62 3.24
C ARG A 442 -29.37 11.74 2.46
N LYS A 443 -28.74 12.68 3.17
CA LYS A 443 -28.16 13.92 2.60
C LYS A 443 -26.73 14.19 3.07
N THR A 444 -26.27 13.57 4.15
CA THR A 444 -24.98 13.85 4.80
C THR A 444 -24.11 12.60 4.89
N LEU A 445 -22.80 12.79 4.82
CA LEU A 445 -21.79 11.76 5.11
C LEU A 445 -21.09 12.10 6.43
N LYS A 446 -21.28 11.29 7.48
CA LYS A 446 -20.56 11.45 8.76
C LYS A 446 -19.25 10.66 8.70
N LEU A 447 -18.14 11.40 8.60
CA LEU A 447 -16.80 10.84 8.82
C LEU A 447 -16.56 10.68 10.33
N TYR A 448 -15.73 9.72 10.73
CA TYR A 448 -15.43 9.42 12.14
C TYR A 448 -16.65 8.91 12.93
N SER A 449 -17.48 8.07 12.33
CA SER A 449 -18.52 7.34 13.09
C SER A 449 -17.89 6.14 13.83
N ALA A 450 -18.48 5.77 14.97
CA ALA A 450 -18.14 4.53 15.68
C ALA A 450 -18.28 3.32 14.75
N PHE A 451 -17.42 2.30 14.91
CA PHE A 451 -17.33 1.21 13.92
C PHE A 451 -18.64 0.40 13.81
N LYS A 452 -19.33 0.13 14.92
CA LYS A 452 -20.63 -0.57 14.92
C LYS A 452 -21.74 0.19 14.17
N ASN A 453 -21.66 1.52 14.16
CA ASN A 453 -22.65 2.43 13.56
C ASN A 453 -22.26 2.93 12.15
N SER A 454 -21.12 2.47 11.64
CA SER A 454 -20.64 2.78 10.30
C SER A 454 -21.24 1.84 9.25
N ASP A 455 -21.39 2.33 8.02
CA ASP A 455 -21.80 1.54 6.87
C ASP A 455 -20.56 1.03 6.08
N ILE A 456 -19.48 1.83 6.06
CA ILE A 456 -18.18 1.50 5.47
C ILE A 456 -17.06 1.72 6.50
N ILE A 457 -16.14 0.77 6.59
CA ILE A 457 -14.88 0.89 7.36
C ILE A 457 -13.72 1.01 6.38
N ILE A 458 -12.91 2.06 6.52
CA ILE A 458 -11.69 2.29 5.76
C ILE A 458 -10.50 2.19 6.72
N ALA A 459 -9.57 1.26 6.47
CA ALA A 459 -8.52 0.94 7.43
C ALA A 459 -7.18 0.57 6.79
N SER A 460 -6.14 0.72 7.60
CA SER A 460 -4.86 0.03 7.40
C SER A 460 -4.93 -1.39 7.98
N PRO A 461 -4.19 -2.38 7.43
CA PRO A 461 -4.08 -3.69 8.05
C PRO A 461 -3.45 -3.64 9.45
N LEU A 462 -2.51 -2.72 9.70
CA LEU A 462 -1.89 -2.56 11.02
C LEU A 462 -2.88 -1.97 12.04
N GLY A 463 -3.49 -0.83 11.72
CA GLY A 463 -4.46 -0.18 12.60
C GLY A 463 -5.65 -1.09 12.94
N LEU A 464 -6.19 -1.80 11.95
CA LEU A 464 -7.31 -2.72 12.18
C LEU A 464 -6.90 -3.92 13.04
N LYS A 465 -5.69 -4.48 12.81
CA LYS A 465 -5.16 -5.57 13.64
C LYS A 465 -5.00 -5.13 15.11
N MET A 466 -4.44 -3.95 15.37
CA MET A 466 -4.22 -3.47 16.74
C MET A 466 -5.53 -3.26 17.51
N ILE A 467 -6.56 -2.71 16.87
CA ILE A 467 -7.90 -2.58 17.47
C ILE A 467 -8.44 -3.96 17.88
N LEU A 468 -8.37 -4.94 16.97
CA LEU A 468 -8.90 -6.30 17.16
C LEU A 468 -8.08 -7.17 18.14
N GLU A 469 -6.78 -6.91 18.31
CA GLU A 469 -5.91 -7.65 19.25
C GLU A 469 -5.93 -7.07 20.67
N ASN A 470 -6.12 -5.77 20.84
CA ASN A 470 -6.16 -5.13 22.17
C ASN A 470 -7.34 -5.64 23.03
N GLU A 471 -8.42 -6.10 22.40
CA GLU A 471 -9.53 -6.82 23.05
C GLU A 471 -9.16 -8.19 23.63
N GLY A 472 -8.13 -8.83 23.07
CA GLY A 472 -7.64 -10.14 23.53
C GLY A 472 -6.84 -10.00 24.82
N LYS A 473 -5.94 -9.00 24.86
CA LYS A 473 -5.04 -8.76 26.01
C LYS A 473 -5.80 -8.35 27.28
N SER A 474 -6.87 -7.56 27.15
CA SER A 474 -7.74 -7.18 28.28
C SER A 474 -8.44 -8.37 28.94
N ARG A 475 -8.65 -9.49 28.22
CA ARG A 475 -9.25 -10.71 28.79
C ARG A 475 -8.28 -11.52 29.66
N THR A 476 -6.99 -11.56 29.33
CA THR A 476 -6.00 -12.39 30.05
C THR A 476 -5.66 -11.83 31.44
N ASN A 477 -5.60 -10.50 31.59
CA ASN A 477 -5.23 -9.86 32.86
C ASN A 477 -6.39 -9.83 33.88
N ASN A 478 -7.64 -10.03 33.45
CA ASN A 478 -8.83 -9.99 34.32
C ASN A 478 -9.03 -11.25 35.21
N ASN A 479 -8.13 -12.24 35.16
CA ASN A 479 -8.14 -13.37 36.09
C ASN A 479 -7.48 -13.06 37.45
N ASN A 480 -6.73 -11.95 37.57
CA ASN A 480 -6.25 -11.46 38.87
C ASN A 480 -7.25 -10.45 39.45
N LYS A 481 -8.04 -10.91 40.43
CA LYS A 481 -8.94 -10.08 41.22
C LYS A 481 -8.14 -9.13 42.13
N ASP A 482 -7.91 -7.90 41.69
CA ASP A 482 -7.70 -6.75 42.58
C ASP A 482 -8.60 -5.59 42.14
N GLN A 483 -9.87 -5.70 42.51
CA GLN A 483 -10.82 -4.60 42.46
C GLN A 483 -10.50 -3.59 43.56
N ASN A 484 -10.54 -2.29 43.21
CA ASN A 484 -10.41 -1.12 44.09
C ASN A 484 -8.98 -0.71 44.51
N ARG A 485 -8.34 0.13 43.69
CA ARG A 485 -7.66 1.37 44.14
C ARG A 485 -7.50 2.37 42.99
N ASP A 486 -7.85 3.61 43.28
CA ASP A 486 -7.59 4.87 42.56
C ASP A 486 -7.72 4.92 41.03
N GLY A 487 -8.84 5.50 40.58
CA GLY A 487 -8.89 6.56 39.56
C GLY A 487 -8.46 6.26 38.11
N SER A 488 -7.90 5.08 37.84
CA SER A 488 -7.54 4.66 36.49
C SER A 488 -8.80 4.55 35.61
N LYS A 489 -8.79 5.26 34.46
CA LYS A 489 -9.87 5.20 33.48
C LYS A 489 -10.15 3.72 33.13
N PRO A 490 -11.42 3.32 32.93
CA PRO A 490 -11.71 1.95 32.51
C PRO A 490 -10.96 1.63 31.22
N SER A 491 -10.23 0.53 31.21
CA SER A 491 -9.61 0.00 30.00
C SER A 491 -10.72 -0.29 29.00
N ARG A 492 -10.80 0.52 27.94
CA ARG A 492 -11.86 0.46 26.93
C ARG A 492 -11.84 -0.92 26.26
N THR A 493 -12.77 -1.79 26.64
CA THR A 493 -12.99 -3.07 25.99
C THR A 493 -13.79 -2.83 24.71
N TYR A 494 -13.10 -2.76 23.57
CA TYR A 494 -13.76 -2.79 22.27
C TYR A 494 -14.42 -4.17 22.07
N ASP A 495 -15.47 -4.23 21.26
CA ASP A 495 -16.10 -5.50 20.85
C ASP A 495 -15.78 -5.77 19.36
N SER A 496 -15.08 -6.87 19.09
CA SER A 496 -14.57 -7.31 17.78
C SER A 496 -15.61 -7.48 16.69
N ASP A 497 -16.87 -7.49 17.12
CA ASP A 497 -18.00 -8.03 16.41
C ASP A 497 -18.48 -7.05 15.31
N PHE A 498 -17.90 -5.84 15.23
CA PHE A 498 -18.15 -4.89 14.13
C PHE A 498 -17.77 -5.43 12.74
N LEU A 499 -16.91 -6.45 12.63
CA LEU A 499 -16.59 -7.14 11.36
C LEU A 499 -17.47 -8.36 11.04
N SER A 500 -18.51 -8.64 11.83
CA SER A 500 -19.36 -9.83 11.71
C SER A 500 -20.35 -9.82 10.53
N SER A 501 -20.40 -8.77 9.70
CA SER A 501 -21.44 -8.63 8.65
C SER A 501 -20.99 -7.95 7.36
N ILE A 502 -19.69 -8.04 7.05
CA ILE A 502 -19.08 -7.47 5.85
C ILE A 502 -19.50 -8.28 4.61
N GLU A 503 -20.21 -7.63 3.69
CA GLU A 503 -20.70 -8.18 2.43
C GLU A 503 -19.70 -7.93 1.26
N VAL A 504 -18.90 -6.85 1.34
CA VAL A 504 -17.86 -6.52 0.34
C VAL A 504 -16.52 -6.17 1.01
N VAL A 505 -15.42 -6.80 0.58
CA VAL A 505 -14.05 -6.51 1.01
C VAL A 505 -13.21 -6.02 -0.16
N VAL A 506 -12.56 -4.86 -0.01
CA VAL A 506 -11.69 -4.26 -1.02
C VAL A 506 -10.25 -4.16 -0.51
N PHE A 507 -9.30 -4.66 -1.31
CA PHE A 507 -7.87 -4.50 -1.12
C PHE A 507 -7.36 -3.56 -2.20
N ASP A 508 -7.27 -2.26 -1.89
CA ASP A 508 -6.73 -1.28 -2.83
C ASP A 508 -5.20 -1.17 -2.70
N LYS A 509 -4.52 -0.98 -3.83
CA LYS A 509 -3.05 -0.86 -3.95
C LYS A 509 -2.31 -1.99 -3.22
N ALA A 510 -2.79 -3.23 -3.35
CA ALA A 510 -2.41 -4.36 -2.48
C ALA A 510 -0.92 -4.74 -2.47
N HIS A 511 -0.17 -4.42 -3.54
CA HIS A 511 1.30 -4.47 -3.57
C HIS A 511 1.98 -3.70 -2.42
N GLY A 512 1.35 -2.64 -1.88
CA GLY A 512 1.86 -1.91 -0.72
C GLY A 512 1.88 -2.74 0.58
N PHE A 513 0.89 -3.61 0.78
CA PHE A 513 0.80 -4.47 1.99
C PHE A 513 1.97 -5.46 2.09
N LEU A 514 2.52 -5.88 0.94
CA LEU A 514 3.67 -6.79 0.88
C LEU A 514 4.94 -6.17 1.47
N MET A 515 5.07 -4.83 1.40
CA MET A 515 6.21 -4.09 1.95
C MET A 515 6.01 -3.71 3.44
N GLN A 516 4.83 -4.00 3.99
CA GLN A 516 4.44 -3.77 5.39
C GLN A 516 4.56 -5.08 6.19
N ASN A 517 3.45 -5.67 6.62
CA ASN A 517 3.42 -7.04 7.12
C ASN A 517 2.17 -7.74 6.58
N TRP A 518 2.37 -8.69 5.67
CA TRP A 518 1.30 -9.47 5.07
C TRP A 518 0.54 -10.36 6.06
N GLU A 519 1.16 -10.72 7.18
CA GLU A 519 0.52 -11.47 8.25
C GLU A 519 -0.72 -10.74 8.77
N HIS A 520 -0.69 -9.41 8.89
CA HIS A 520 -1.82 -8.62 9.40
C HIS A 520 -3.07 -8.79 8.54
N VAL A 521 -2.90 -8.76 7.21
CA VAL A 521 -3.97 -9.07 6.25
C VAL A 521 -4.47 -10.49 6.43
N THR A 522 -3.58 -11.47 6.60
CA THR A 522 -3.97 -12.87 6.79
C THR A 522 -4.71 -13.09 8.12
N SER A 523 -4.29 -12.47 9.22
CA SER A 523 -4.97 -12.51 10.53
C SER A 523 -6.38 -11.95 10.43
N ILE A 524 -6.54 -10.72 9.92
CA ILE A 524 -7.86 -10.06 9.78
C ILE A 524 -8.84 -10.96 9.03
N ILE A 525 -8.44 -11.49 7.86
CA ILE A 525 -9.34 -12.25 6.98
C ILE A 525 -9.63 -13.67 7.50
N SER A 526 -8.71 -14.31 8.23
CA SER A 526 -8.90 -15.68 8.71
C SER A 526 -9.53 -15.76 10.12
N GLN A 527 -9.16 -14.84 11.01
CA GLN A 527 -9.51 -14.88 12.43
C GLN A 527 -10.71 -14.00 12.78
N TYR A 528 -10.91 -12.86 12.10
CA TYR A 528 -11.87 -11.83 12.53
C TYR A 528 -13.01 -11.55 11.54
N LEU A 529 -12.73 -11.55 10.24
CA LEU A 529 -13.75 -11.27 9.22
C LEU A 529 -14.93 -12.24 9.31
N ASN A 530 -16.15 -11.70 9.39
CA ASN A 530 -17.42 -12.42 9.33
C ASN A 530 -17.54 -13.59 10.32
N LYS A 531 -16.91 -13.49 11.49
CA LYS A 531 -17.18 -14.41 12.60
C LYS A 531 -18.49 -14.07 13.28
N THR A 532 -19.20 -15.08 13.76
CA THR A 532 -20.36 -14.89 14.64
C THR A 532 -19.94 -14.10 15.89
N PRO A 533 -20.68 -13.05 16.28
CA PRO A 533 -20.46 -12.34 17.54
C PRO A 533 -20.44 -13.29 18.73
N LYS A 534 -19.59 -13.01 19.72
CA LYS A 534 -19.57 -13.79 20.98
C LYS A 534 -20.48 -13.18 22.03
N LYS A 535 -20.76 -11.88 21.92
CA LYS A 535 -21.77 -11.18 22.71
C LYS A 535 -22.81 -10.66 21.73
N PHE A 536 -24.07 -10.99 21.96
CA PHE A 536 -25.17 -10.32 21.27
C PHE A 536 -25.58 -9.10 22.10
N HIS A 537 -25.78 -7.98 21.43
CA HIS A 537 -26.33 -6.77 22.05
C HIS A 537 -27.86 -6.79 21.96
N ASP A 538 -28.53 -6.10 22.89
CA ASP A 538 -30.00 -6.06 22.96
C ASP A 538 -30.66 -5.46 21.71
N ASP A 539 -29.92 -4.68 20.91
CA ASP A 539 -30.38 -4.05 19.67
C ASP A 539 -30.46 -5.00 18.44
N VAL A 540 -30.04 -6.26 18.57
CA VAL A 540 -29.97 -7.23 17.45
C VAL A 540 -31.29 -8.01 17.30
N ASP A 541 -32.12 -7.62 16.31
CA ASP A 541 -33.35 -8.33 15.96
C ASP A 541 -33.06 -9.61 15.15
N PHE A 542 -32.91 -10.75 15.83
CA PHE A 542 -32.66 -12.05 15.22
C PHE A 542 -33.70 -12.46 14.15
N SER A 543 -34.94 -11.98 14.22
CA SER A 543 -35.98 -12.28 13.21
C SER A 543 -35.66 -11.70 11.82
N ARG A 544 -34.74 -10.73 11.76
CA ARG A 544 -34.33 -10.03 10.53
C ARG A 544 -32.97 -10.47 10.00
N ILE A 545 -32.26 -11.33 10.71
CA ILE A 545 -30.97 -11.82 10.26
C ILE A 545 -31.20 -12.85 9.16
N ARG A 546 -30.51 -12.67 8.02
CA ARG A 546 -30.59 -13.60 6.89
C ARG A 546 -30.13 -15.00 7.26
N MET A 547 -30.77 -16.04 6.73
CA MET A 547 -30.53 -17.41 7.18
C MET A 547 -29.07 -17.87 6.96
N TRP A 548 -28.45 -17.45 5.86
CA TRP A 548 -27.04 -17.72 5.56
C TRP A 548 -26.05 -17.01 6.52
N THR A 549 -26.46 -15.92 7.19
CA THR A 549 -25.68 -15.27 8.26
C THR A 549 -25.69 -16.11 9.54
N ILE A 550 -26.81 -16.75 9.84
CA ILE A 550 -26.97 -17.65 11.00
C ILE A 550 -26.16 -18.93 10.79
N ASN A 551 -26.14 -19.46 9.56
CA ASN A 551 -25.48 -20.71 9.20
C ASN A 551 -23.94 -20.64 8.97
N ASP A 552 -23.27 -19.52 9.31
CA ASP A 552 -21.82 -19.30 9.02
C ASP A 552 -21.45 -19.44 7.52
N GLN A 553 -22.33 -18.96 6.64
CA GLN A 553 -22.20 -19.09 5.18
C GLN A 553 -21.65 -17.83 4.49
N TYR A 554 -21.24 -16.79 5.24
CA TYR A 554 -20.63 -15.56 4.71
C TYR A 554 -19.51 -15.79 3.68
N LYS A 555 -18.68 -16.82 3.88
CA LYS A 555 -17.58 -17.23 2.98
C LYS A 555 -18.00 -17.49 1.53
N PHE A 556 -19.28 -17.79 1.31
CA PHE A 556 -19.90 -18.06 0.00
C PHE A 556 -20.48 -16.81 -0.69
N ILE A 557 -20.68 -15.73 0.07
CA ILE A 557 -21.46 -14.55 -0.36
C ILE A 557 -20.58 -13.28 -0.33
N THR A 558 -19.58 -13.20 0.54
CA THR A 558 -18.70 -12.03 0.64
C THR A 558 -17.91 -11.83 -0.66
N GLN A 559 -18.05 -10.65 -1.27
CA GLN A 559 -17.30 -10.28 -2.48
C GLN A 559 -15.90 -9.77 -2.12
N PHE A 560 -14.87 -10.30 -2.76
CA PHE A 560 -13.48 -9.87 -2.62
C PHE A 560 -13.00 -9.14 -3.88
N LEU A 561 -12.62 -7.87 -3.75
CA LEU A 561 -12.07 -7.03 -4.81
C LEU A 561 -10.60 -6.68 -4.50
N CYS A 562 -9.66 -7.28 -5.22
CA CYS A 562 -8.23 -7.07 -5.02
C CYS A 562 -7.61 -6.34 -6.22
N PHE A 563 -7.03 -5.15 -5.97
CA PHE A 563 -6.37 -4.32 -6.96
C PHE A 563 -4.87 -4.21 -6.64
N SER A 564 -4.01 -4.64 -7.56
CA SER A 564 -2.55 -4.63 -7.37
C SER A 564 -1.79 -4.18 -8.62
N LYS A 565 -0.59 -3.62 -8.43
CA LYS A 565 0.35 -3.38 -9.54
C LYS A 565 0.71 -4.70 -10.23
N TYR A 566 0.76 -5.82 -9.50
CA TYR A 566 1.14 -7.14 -10.02
C TYR A 566 0.62 -8.28 -9.12
N ALA A 567 0.49 -9.49 -9.66
CA ALA A 567 0.21 -10.70 -8.88
C ALA A 567 1.44 -11.18 -8.12
N THR A 568 1.20 -11.77 -6.95
CA THR A 568 2.19 -12.47 -6.13
C THR A 568 1.54 -13.74 -5.53
N PRO A 569 2.34 -14.70 -5.02
CA PRO A 569 1.81 -15.89 -4.35
C PRO A 569 0.86 -15.55 -3.19
N GLU A 570 1.14 -14.51 -2.42
CA GLU A 570 0.37 -14.06 -1.26
C GLU A 570 -1.02 -13.57 -1.68
N LEU A 571 -1.09 -12.70 -2.70
CA LEU A 571 -2.34 -12.18 -3.25
C LEU A 571 -3.17 -13.28 -3.92
N ASN A 572 -2.51 -14.19 -4.66
CA ASN A 572 -3.18 -15.36 -5.23
C ASN A 572 -3.73 -16.29 -4.14
N ASN A 573 -3.02 -16.45 -3.01
CA ASN A 573 -3.47 -17.27 -1.90
C ASN A 573 -4.61 -16.63 -1.10
N LEU A 574 -4.66 -15.31 -1.00
CA LEU A 574 -5.82 -14.58 -0.48
C LEU A 574 -7.05 -14.81 -1.37
N MET A 575 -6.89 -14.64 -2.69
CA MET A 575 -7.96 -14.82 -3.69
C MET A 575 -8.20 -16.29 -4.10
N ASN A 576 -7.56 -17.24 -3.41
CA ASN A 576 -7.72 -18.66 -3.68
C ASN A 576 -9.04 -19.18 -3.12
N PHE A 577 -9.59 -20.17 -3.81
CA PHE A 577 -10.85 -20.85 -3.48
C PHE A 577 -10.98 -21.29 -2.01
N GLN A 578 -9.88 -21.73 -1.38
CA GLN A 578 -9.89 -22.18 0.02
C GLN A 578 -10.22 -21.06 1.03
N ARG A 579 -10.04 -19.78 0.65
CA ARG A 579 -10.30 -18.61 1.52
C ARG A 579 -11.51 -17.81 1.04
N THR A 580 -11.64 -17.61 -0.27
CA THR A 580 -12.75 -16.85 -0.86
C THR A 580 -13.62 -17.78 -1.71
N CYS A 581 -14.72 -18.24 -1.13
CA CYS A 581 -15.56 -19.31 -1.65
C CYS A 581 -16.78 -18.79 -2.45
N ASN A 582 -16.72 -17.55 -2.96
CA ASN A 582 -17.85 -16.83 -3.57
C ASN A 582 -18.56 -17.61 -4.70
N ILE A 583 -19.87 -17.82 -4.56
CA ILE A 583 -20.74 -18.54 -5.50
C ILE A 583 -20.85 -17.84 -6.87
N ALA A 584 -20.81 -16.51 -6.90
CA ALA A 584 -20.83 -15.74 -8.16
C ALA A 584 -19.58 -15.99 -9.03
N GLY A 585 -18.52 -16.56 -8.46
CA GLY A 585 -17.27 -16.90 -9.13
C GLY A 585 -16.18 -15.85 -8.96
N ASN A 586 -15.10 -15.99 -9.73
CA ASN A 586 -13.87 -15.22 -9.61
C ASN A 586 -13.32 -14.85 -10.99
N LEU A 587 -13.14 -13.55 -11.25
CA LEU A 587 -12.46 -13.02 -12.43
C LEU A 587 -11.02 -12.65 -12.06
N ILE A 588 -10.05 -13.29 -12.73
CA ILE A 588 -8.64 -12.93 -12.63
C ILE A 588 -8.24 -12.19 -13.91
N VAL A 589 -7.75 -10.96 -13.75
CA VAL A 589 -7.25 -10.10 -14.83
C VAL A 589 -5.73 -10.01 -14.72
N LYS A 590 -5.02 -10.40 -15.79
CA LYS A 590 -3.55 -10.39 -15.85
C LYS A 590 -3.07 -9.62 -17.09
N PRO A 591 -2.07 -8.73 -16.98
CA PRO A 591 -1.40 -8.16 -18.15
C PRO A 591 -0.59 -9.24 -18.88
N ILE A 592 -0.44 -9.11 -20.20
CA ILE A 592 0.41 -9.97 -21.02
C ILE A 592 1.82 -9.36 -21.08
N ILE A 593 2.77 -9.93 -20.34
CA ILE A 593 4.15 -9.43 -20.35
C ILE A 593 4.93 -10.08 -21.51
N ASN A 594 4.80 -9.44 -22.67
CA ASN A 594 5.57 -9.75 -23.88
C ASN A 594 7.07 -9.44 -23.69
N GLU A 595 7.94 -10.09 -24.47
CA GLU A 595 9.40 -9.92 -24.33
C GLU A 595 9.86 -8.47 -24.42
N GLN A 596 9.22 -7.66 -25.28
CA GLN A 596 9.53 -6.23 -25.47
C GLN A 596 9.17 -5.36 -24.25
N LYS A 597 8.14 -5.75 -23.49
CA LYS A 597 7.72 -5.06 -22.26
C LYS A 597 8.41 -5.57 -21.00
N SER A 598 9.10 -6.71 -21.07
CA SER A 598 9.94 -7.17 -19.97
C SER A 598 10.98 -6.11 -19.59
N ILE A 599 11.27 -5.99 -18.29
CA ILE A 599 12.18 -4.98 -17.76
C ILE A 599 13.59 -5.13 -18.34
N LEU A 600 14.06 -6.36 -18.52
CA LEU A 600 15.36 -6.62 -19.12
C LEU A 600 15.46 -6.05 -20.53
N SER A 601 14.49 -6.33 -21.41
CA SER A 601 14.48 -5.80 -22.78
C SER A 601 14.37 -4.27 -22.82
N ARG A 602 13.55 -3.66 -21.97
CA ARG A 602 13.39 -2.19 -21.94
C ARG A 602 14.61 -1.48 -21.39
N GLN A 603 15.24 -2.04 -20.36
CA GLN A 603 16.50 -1.50 -19.84
C GLN A 603 17.59 -1.62 -20.90
N GLN A 604 17.73 -2.77 -21.57
CA GLN A 604 18.65 -2.91 -22.69
C GLN A 604 18.38 -1.91 -23.83
N ALA A 605 17.12 -1.69 -24.19
CA ALA A 605 16.74 -0.70 -25.19
C ALA A 605 17.12 0.72 -24.75
N SER A 606 16.76 1.12 -23.53
CA SER A 606 17.10 2.43 -22.95
C SER A 606 18.60 2.69 -22.94
N LEU A 607 19.40 1.69 -22.53
CA LEU A 607 20.86 1.82 -22.43
C LEU A 607 21.57 1.82 -23.79
N LYS A 608 20.99 1.17 -24.80
CA LYS A 608 21.42 1.31 -26.21
C LYS A 608 21.09 2.70 -26.76
N THR A 609 19.89 3.24 -26.48
CA THR A 609 19.49 4.59 -26.89
C THR A 609 20.37 5.68 -26.27
N VAL A 610 20.84 5.50 -25.04
CA VAL A 610 21.78 6.43 -24.37
C VAL A 610 23.25 6.17 -24.80
N GLY A 611 23.53 5.16 -25.62
CA GLY A 611 24.88 4.84 -26.12
C GLY A 611 25.83 4.24 -25.08
N ILE A 612 25.30 3.76 -23.95
CA ILE A 612 26.07 3.15 -22.85
C ILE A 612 26.41 1.69 -23.18
N LEU A 613 25.47 0.99 -23.82
CA LEU A 613 25.64 -0.35 -24.38
C LEU A 613 25.76 -0.27 -25.89
N ASN A 614 26.86 -0.79 -26.42
CA ASN A 614 27.18 -0.88 -27.85
C ASN A 614 27.51 -2.34 -28.20
N ASN A 615 27.83 -2.65 -29.45
CA ASN A 615 28.19 -4.01 -29.85
C ASN A 615 29.36 -4.60 -29.00
N ASP A 616 30.29 -3.74 -28.60
CA ASP A 616 31.52 -4.08 -27.86
C ASP A 616 31.40 -3.89 -26.33
N VAL A 617 30.28 -3.35 -25.85
CA VAL A 617 30.06 -2.99 -24.44
C VAL A 617 28.74 -3.58 -23.96
N ARG A 618 28.81 -4.62 -23.14
CA ARG A 618 27.68 -5.44 -22.69
C ARG A 618 27.69 -5.57 -21.17
N LEU A 619 26.53 -5.55 -20.54
CA LEU A 619 26.37 -5.87 -19.12
C LEU A 619 25.82 -7.28 -18.99
N ARG A 620 26.66 -8.23 -18.57
CA ARG A 620 26.28 -9.64 -18.51
C ARG A 620 25.35 -9.90 -17.33
N GLN A 621 24.14 -10.38 -17.62
CA GLN A 621 23.11 -10.70 -16.64
C GLN A 621 22.90 -12.21 -16.58
N TYR A 622 23.37 -12.83 -15.50
CA TYR A 622 23.30 -14.27 -15.29
C TYR A 622 22.10 -14.64 -14.42
N PHE A 623 21.26 -15.55 -14.88
CA PHE A 623 20.18 -16.14 -14.08
C PHE A 623 20.58 -17.57 -13.74
N GLN A 624 20.72 -17.87 -12.45
CA GLN A 624 21.15 -19.17 -11.93
C GLN A 624 19.98 -19.86 -11.23
N LYS A 625 19.59 -21.00 -11.79
CA LYS A 625 18.55 -21.88 -11.25
C LYS A 625 19.17 -22.77 -10.19
N PHE A 626 18.52 -22.87 -9.02
CA PHE A 626 18.81 -23.94 -8.08
C PHE A 626 17.65 -24.95 -8.01
N GLN A 627 17.99 -26.19 -7.70
CA GLN A 627 17.01 -27.25 -7.55
C GLN A 627 16.45 -27.24 -6.11
N THR A 628 15.16 -27.48 -6.00
CA THR A 628 14.47 -27.64 -4.71
C THR A 628 13.29 -28.60 -4.89
N ALA A 629 13.02 -29.43 -3.89
CA ALA A 629 11.90 -30.38 -3.93
C ALA A 629 10.58 -29.68 -3.63
N SER A 630 10.51 -28.98 -2.49
CA SER A 630 9.31 -28.39 -1.88
C SER A 630 9.44 -26.87 -1.71
N ILE A 631 8.31 -26.18 -1.66
CA ILE A 631 8.27 -24.74 -1.32
C ILE A 631 8.72 -24.45 0.13
N ILE A 632 8.63 -25.46 1.01
CA ILE A 632 9.03 -25.34 2.43
C ILE A 632 10.55 -25.35 2.58
N ASP A 633 11.24 -26.17 1.77
CA ASP A 633 12.70 -26.35 1.81
C ASP A 633 13.45 -25.27 1.02
N GLU A 634 12.76 -24.59 0.10
CA GLU A 634 13.32 -23.60 -0.84
C GLU A 634 14.24 -22.53 -0.18
N PRO A 635 13.91 -21.94 0.99
CA PRO A 635 14.80 -20.97 1.64
C PRO A 635 16.10 -21.60 2.19
N ASN A 636 16.08 -22.89 2.53
CA ASN A 636 17.27 -23.63 2.97
C ASN A 636 18.14 -24.02 1.76
N ASP A 637 17.51 -24.52 0.70
CA ASP A 637 18.18 -24.86 -0.56
C ASP A 637 18.85 -23.63 -1.18
N ARG A 638 18.16 -22.48 -1.20
CA ARG A 638 18.68 -21.19 -1.67
C ARG A 638 19.92 -20.76 -0.89
N PHE A 639 19.88 -20.87 0.44
CA PHE A 639 20.98 -20.50 1.32
C PHE A 639 22.20 -21.41 1.11
N ASN A 640 21.97 -22.72 0.98
CA ASN A 640 23.01 -23.70 0.68
C ASN A 640 23.66 -23.46 -0.71
N PHE A 641 22.84 -23.19 -1.73
CA PHE A 641 23.32 -22.82 -3.07
C PHE A 641 24.13 -21.53 -3.05
N PHE A 642 23.67 -20.50 -2.35
CA PHE A 642 24.40 -19.25 -2.20
C PHE A 642 25.77 -19.48 -1.54
N LYS A 643 25.82 -20.20 -0.42
CA LYS A 643 27.05 -20.50 0.31
C LYS A 643 28.06 -21.29 -0.52
N ASN A 644 27.62 -22.36 -1.18
CA ASN A 644 28.52 -23.33 -1.82
C ASN A 644 28.90 -22.97 -3.26
N VAL A 645 28.02 -22.27 -4.00
CA VAL A 645 28.20 -21.98 -5.43
C VAL A 645 28.47 -20.50 -5.65
N VAL A 646 27.60 -19.61 -5.14
CA VAL A 646 27.64 -18.19 -5.50
C VAL A 646 28.75 -17.46 -4.75
N LEU A 647 28.88 -17.66 -3.44
CA LEU A 647 29.91 -17.00 -2.62
C LEU A 647 31.32 -17.43 -3.02
N SER A 648 31.57 -18.72 -3.24
CA SER A 648 32.87 -19.23 -3.70
C SER A 648 33.27 -18.66 -5.07
N GLN A 649 32.30 -18.35 -5.94
CA GLN A 649 32.57 -17.69 -7.22
C GLN A 649 32.81 -16.18 -7.06
N ILE A 650 32.12 -15.50 -6.13
CA ILE A 650 32.37 -14.10 -5.78
C ILE A 650 33.79 -13.91 -5.22
N MET A 651 34.25 -14.81 -4.35
CA MET A 651 35.55 -14.69 -3.69
C MET A 651 36.74 -15.07 -4.59
N ASN A 652 36.54 -16.00 -5.54
CA ASN A 652 37.66 -16.63 -6.27
C ASN A 652 37.65 -16.41 -7.80
N LYS A 653 36.58 -15.89 -8.40
CA LYS A 653 36.42 -15.82 -9.88
C LYS A 653 35.96 -14.45 -10.40
N SER A 654 35.88 -13.43 -9.55
CA SER A 654 35.48 -12.09 -9.98
C SER A 654 36.63 -11.33 -10.64
N SER A 655 36.31 -10.51 -11.64
CA SER A 655 37.28 -9.58 -12.26
C SER A 655 37.56 -8.34 -11.41
N TYR A 656 36.74 -8.08 -10.39
CA TYR A 656 36.92 -6.99 -9.44
C TYR A 656 36.99 -7.52 -8.01
N ASP A 657 37.83 -6.88 -7.21
CA ASP A 657 38.15 -7.32 -5.86
C ASP A 657 37.21 -6.72 -4.79
N SER A 658 36.41 -5.71 -5.15
CA SER A 658 35.48 -5.00 -4.26
C SER A 658 34.23 -4.49 -5.02
N GLY A 659 33.26 -3.92 -4.29
CA GLY A 659 32.06 -3.32 -4.88
C GLY A 659 30.93 -4.31 -5.17
N PHE A 660 30.80 -5.38 -4.39
CA PHE A 660 29.71 -6.35 -4.49
C PHE A 660 28.49 -5.90 -3.67
N LEU A 661 27.37 -5.72 -4.34
CA LEU A 661 26.08 -5.50 -3.70
C LEU A 661 25.27 -6.80 -3.72
N ILE A 662 24.83 -7.26 -2.55
CA ILE A 662 23.91 -8.39 -2.41
C ILE A 662 22.53 -7.85 -2.04
N TYR A 663 21.59 -7.96 -2.98
CA TYR A 663 20.20 -7.59 -2.80
C TYR A 663 19.41 -8.77 -2.22
N VAL A 664 18.69 -8.53 -1.13
CA VAL A 664 17.94 -9.55 -0.40
C VAL A 664 16.45 -9.14 -0.30
N PRO A 665 15.51 -9.87 -0.94
CA PRO A 665 14.08 -9.60 -0.82
C PRO A 665 13.52 -9.81 0.59
N SER A 666 13.91 -10.91 1.25
CA SER A 666 13.38 -11.33 2.55
C SER A 666 14.27 -10.87 3.71
N TYR A 667 13.68 -10.23 4.72
CA TYR A 667 14.40 -9.84 5.93
C TYR A 667 14.92 -11.07 6.72
N LEU A 668 14.19 -12.19 6.70
CA LEU A 668 14.62 -13.44 7.36
C LEU A 668 15.88 -14.02 6.70
N ASP A 669 15.94 -13.99 5.36
CA ASP A 669 17.13 -14.41 4.60
C ASP A 669 18.30 -13.44 4.84
N PHE A 670 18.03 -12.13 4.98
CA PHE A 670 19.04 -11.14 5.32
C PHE A 670 19.67 -11.42 6.69
N LEU A 671 18.87 -11.74 7.71
CA LEU A 671 19.39 -12.13 9.03
C LEU A 671 20.24 -13.41 8.96
N ARG A 672 19.82 -14.42 8.18
CA ARG A 672 20.61 -15.63 7.93
C ARG A 672 21.97 -15.31 7.31
N LEU A 673 22.02 -14.43 6.30
CA LEU A 673 23.26 -14.00 5.66
C LEU A 673 24.16 -13.20 6.62
N VAL A 674 23.60 -12.26 7.39
CA VAL A 674 24.36 -11.50 8.41
C VAL A 674 25.00 -12.43 9.43
N ASN A 675 24.25 -13.40 9.96
CA ASN A 675 24.77 -14.35 10.94
C ASN A 675 25.83 -15.26 10.33
N PHE A 676 25.63 -15.72 9.09
CA PHE A 676 26.63 -16.50 8.36
C PHE A 676 27.96 -15.76 8.19
N PHE A 677 27.94 -14.52 7.70
CA PHE A 677 29.17 -13.74 7.48
C PHE A 677 29.90 -13.39 8.78
N LYS A 678 29.17 -13.20 9.89
CA LYS A 678 29.77 -13.10 11.24
C LYS A 678 30.50 -14.40 11.61
N THR A 679 29.88 -15.56 11.39
CA THR A 679 30.49 -16.88 11.68
C THR A 679 31.71 -17.17 10.83
N THR A 680 31.76 -16.71 9.57
CA THR A 680 32.92 -16.86 8.68
C THR A 680 33.93 -15.72 8.80
N SER A 681 33.84 -14.89 9.86
CA SER A 681 34.71 -13.72 10.11
C SER A 681 34.92 -12.81 8.90
N THR A 682 33.91 -12.73 8.02
CA THR A 682 34.00 -11.99 6.75
C THR A 682 33.46 -10.58 6.97
N GLU A 683 34.29 -9.56 6.73
CA GLU A 683 33.88 -8.17 6.93
C GLU A 683 32.91 -7.71 5.84
N VAL A 684 31.64 -7.57 6.23
CA VAL A 684 30.53 -7.22 5.34
C VAL A 684 29.78 -6.01 5.89
N LEU A 685 29.50 -5.04 5.02
CA LEU A 685 28.66 -3.89 5.37
C LEU A 685 27.19 -4.30 5.27
N SER A 686 26.39 -4.05 6.30
CA SER A 686 24.96 -4.35 6.31
C SER A 686 24.14 -3.07 6.37
N ILE A 687 23.12 -2.98 5.51
CA ILE A 687 22.22 -1.83 5.43
C ILE A 687 20.78 -2.32 5.23
N ASN A 688 19.91 -2.08 6.21
CA ASN A 688 18.50 -2.50 6.20
C ASN A 688 17.57 -1.38 6.72
N GLU A 689 16.27 -1.64 6.69
CA GLU A 689 15.18 -0.73 7.06
C GLU A 689 15.19 -0.33 8.55
N TYR A 690 15.73 -1.17 9.42
CA TYR A 690 15.87 -0.94 10.87
C TYR A 690 17.19 -0.27 11.26
N SER A 691 18.10 -0.02 10.30
CA SER A 691 19.39 0.63 10.56
C SER A 691 19.21 2.12 10.80
N SER A 692 19.86 2.67 11.84
CA SER A 692 19.79 4.11 12.14
C SER A 692 20.34 4.98 11.01
N GLN A 693 19.85 6.22 10.86
CA GLN A 693 20.27 7.10 9.76
C GLN A 693 21.78 7.41 9.76
N SER A 694 22.43 7.34 10.94
CA SER A 694 23.88 7.40 11.08
C SER A 694 24.56 6.17 10.47
N GLN A 695 24.15 4.95 10.87
CA GLN A 695 24.67 3.69 10.33
C GLN A 695 24.44 3.57 8.82
N LEU A 696 23.24 3.91 8.33
CA LEU A 696 22.90 3.98 6.91
C LEU A 696 23.89 4.89 6.14
N THR A 697 24.32 6.00 6.74
CA THR A 697 25.22 6.97 6.08
C THR A 697 26.68 6.53 6.16
N ARG A 698 27.12 6.03 7.30
CA ARG A 698 28.47 5.48 7.51
C ARG A 698 28.76 4.27 6.61
N ASN A 699 27.84 3.32 6.52
CA ASN A 699 28.06 2.10 5.73
C ASN A 699 28.04 2.42 4.22
N ARG A 700 27.16 3.33 3.75
CA ARG A 700 27.20 3.79 2.35
C ARG A 700 28.49 4.53 1.99
N SER A 701 29.05 5.34 2.91
CA SER A 701 30.29 6.07 2.63
C SER A 701 31.52 5.15 2.64
N PHE A 702 31.56 4.14 3.51
CA PHE A 702 32.60 3.09 3.45
C PHE A 702 32.51 2.26 2.17
N PHE A 703 31.31 1.83 1.76
CA PHE A 703 31.14 1.07 0.51
C PHE A 703 31.56 1.90 -0.71
N MET A 704 31.20 3.19 -0.76
CA MET A 704 31.61 4.10 -1.86
C MET A 704 33.14 4.26 -1.98
N LYS A 705 33.90 4.08 -0.90
CA LYS A 705 35.37 4.13 -0.94
C LYS A 705 36.01 2.90 -1.59
N ASN A 706 35.25 1.84 -1.91
CA ASN A 706 35.71 0.61 -2.58
C ASN A 706 36.91 -0.11 -1.93
N SER A 707 37.19 0.17 -0.64
CA SER A 707 38.33 -0.39 0.08
C SER A 707 38.31 -1.92 0.10
N LYS A 708 39.48 -2.54 -0.07
CA LYS A 708 39.69 -4.00 0.00
C LYS A 708 39.18 -4.63 1.30
N LYS A 709 39.01 -3.84 2.37
CA LYS A 709 38.43 -4.24 3.65
C LYS A 709 36.94 -4.58 3.57
N PHE A 710 36.16 -3.79 2.83
CA PHE A 710 34.69 -3.89 2.78
C PHE A 710 34.20 -4.25 1.38
N LYS A 711 34.53 -5.48 0.94
CA LYS A 711 34.26 -5.97 -0.41
C LYS A 711 32.75 -6.09 -0.73
N ILE A 712 31.95 -6.48 0.26
CA ILE A 712 30.54 -6.86 0.12
C ILE A 712 29.64 -5.93 0.95
N MET A 713 28.49 -5.55 0.40
CA MET A 713 27.40 -4.91 1.11
C MET A 713 26.08 -5.67 0.95
N LEU A 714 25.39 -5.95 2.07
CA LEU A 714 24.02 -6.49 2.09
C LEU A 714 22.99 -5.36 2.10
N TYR A 715 21.95 -5.51 1.28
CA TYR A 715 20.93 -4.48 1.07
C TYR A 715 19.53 -5.11 0.92
N THR A 716 18.56 -4.63 1.69
CA THR A 716 17.19 -5.19 1.71
C THR A 716 16.26 -4.53 0.69
N GLU A 717 15.33 -5.31 0.13
CA GLU A 717 14.24 -4.79 -0.73
C GLU A 717 13.40 -3.74 0.00
N ARG A 718 13.05 -3.99 1.27
CA ARG A 718 12.23 -3.08 2.08
C ARG A 718 12.89 -1.71 2.27
N LEU A 719 14.20 -1.65 2.56
CA LEU A 719 14.92 -0.37 2.60
C LEU A 719 14.93 0.33 1.25
N HIS A 720 15.07 -0.42 0.15
CA HIS A 720 15.03 0.14 -1.20
C HIS A 720 13.66 0.76 -1.51
N PHE A 721 12.57 0.10 -1.11
CA PHE A 721 11.21 0.63 -1.22
C PHE A 721 11.04 1.94 -0.46
N TYR A 722 11.29 1.98 0.86
CA TYR A 722 11.03 3.17 1.69
C TYR A 722 11.97 4.35 1.43
N LYS A 723 13.27 4.11 1.15
CA LYS A 723 14.26 5.19 1.02
C LYS A 723 14.71 5.46 -0.42
N ARG A 724 14.60 4.48 -1.34
CA ARG A 724 15.04 4.58 -2.75
C ARG A 724 16.45 5.14 -2.89
N TYR A 725 17.37 4.67 -2.04
CA TYR A 725 18.74 5.16 -2.03
C TYR A 725 19.48 4.77 -3.31
N GLU A 726 20.21 5.73 -3.88
CA GLU A 726 21.20 5.45 -4.90
C GLU A 726 22.51 4.98 -4.26
N ILE A 727 22.84 3.70 -4.42
CA ILE A 727 24.09 3.13 -3.90
C ILE A 727 25.22 3.45 -4.87
N LYS A 728 26.33 3.96 -4.34
CA LYS A 728 27.56 4.29 -5.09
C LYS A 728 28.65 3.26 -4.77
N GLY A 729 29.53 2.96 -5.73
CA GLY A 729 30.59 1.95 -5.58
C GLY A 729 30.19 0.54 -6.04
N VAL A 730 28.96 0.34 -6.55
CA VAL A 730 28.55 -0.97 -7.08
C VAL A 730 29.31 -1.26 -8.38
N LYS A 731 30.16 -2.29 -8.35
CA LYS A 731 30.79 -2.89 -9.54
C LYS A 731 30.04 -4.15 -9.98
N ASN A 732 29.61 -4.97 -9.02
CA ASN A 732 28.92 -6.25 -9.25
C ASN A 732 27.63 -6.32 -8.42
N MET A 733 26.59 -6.96 -8.95
CA MET A 733 25.28 -7.08 -8.30
C MET A 733 24.81 -8.53 -8.23
N ILE A 734 24.43 -8.98 -7.03
CA ILE A 734 23.86 -10.30 -6.79
C ILE A 734 22.47 -10.15 -6.18
N PHE A 735 21.44 -10.55 -6.91
CA PHE A 735 20.11 -10.77 -6.36
C PHE A 735 20.09 -12.16 -5.71
N TYR A 736 20.12 -12.20 -4.38
CA TYR A 736 19.98 -13.44 -3.59
C TYR A 736 18.62 -14.10 -3.82
N GLY A 737 17.60 -13.29 -4.10
CA GLY A 737 16.37 -13.68 -4.75
C GLY A 737 15.86 -12.52 -5.60
N LEU A 738 14.95 -12.79 -6.54
CA LEU A 738 14.40 -11.75 -7.42
C LEU A 738 13.56 -10.72 -6.64
N PRO A 739 13.62 -9.42 -7.02
CA PRO A 739 12.77 -8.39 -6.44
C PRO A 739 11.28 -8.70 -6.58
N SER A 740 10.48 -8.17 -5.66
CA SER A 740 9.04 -8.37 -5.59
C SER A 740 8.31 -7.30 -6.43
N ASP A 741 8.71 -6.03 -6.33
CA ASP A 741 8.43 -5.05 -7.40
C ASP A 741 9.49 -5.17 -8.49
N PRO A 742 9.12 -5.53 -9.73
CA PRO A 742 10.12 -5.79 -10.75
C PRO A 742 10.82 -4.50 -11.23
N SER A 743 10.30 -3.28 -10.97
CA SER A 743 11.04 -2.03 -11.28
C SER A 743 12.37 -1.94 -10.53
N PHE A 744 12.46 -2.50 -9.32
CA PHE A 744 13.66 -2.46 -8.50
C PHE A 744 14.84 -3.21 -9.14
N TYR A 745 14.58 -4.16 -10.03
CA TYR A 745 15.62 -4.84 -10.81
C TYR A 745 16.39 -3.84 -11.69
N SER A 746 15.66 -3.00 -12.44
CA SER A 746 16.25 -1.93 -13.25
C SER A 746 16.96 -0.88 -12.40
N ASP A 747 16.34 -0.39 -11.34
CA ASP A 747 16.95 0.63 -10.46
C ASP A 747 18.25 0.15 -9.80
N CYS A 748 18.34 -1.15 -9.49
CA CYS A 748 19.54 -1.79 -8.96
C CYS A 748 20.67 -1.89 -9.99
N ILE A 749 20.35 -2.24 -11.24
CA ILE A 749 21.32 -2.27 -12.35
C ILE A 749 21.83 -0.84 -12.66
N ASP A 750 20.96 0.16 -12.55
CA ASP A 750 21.34 1.56 -12.75
C ASP A 750 22.42 2.04 -11.76
N PHE A 751 22.63 1.38 -10.62
CA PHE A 751 23.75 1.69 -9.72
C PHE A 751 25.11 1.43 -10.37
N ILE A 752 25.27 0.30 -11.07
CA ILE A 752 26.48 -0.06 -11.83
C ILE A 752 26.72 0.96 -12.95
N ILE A 753 25.64 1.36 -13.61
CA ILE A 753 25.70 2.24 -14.78
C ILE A 753 26.04 3.68 -14.38
N LYS A 754 25.43 4.18 -13.29
CA LYS A 754 25.80 5.46 -12.69
C LYS A 754 27.20 5.44 -12.08
N HIS A 755 27.74 4.29 -11.68
CA HIS A 755 29.15 4.14 -11.30
C HIS A 755 30.06 4.34 -12.52
N LYS A 756 29.77 3.66 -13.66
CA LYS A 756 30.50 3.88 -14.94
C LYS A 756 30.52 5.35 -15.36
N LEU A 757 29.34 5.98 -15.41
CA LEU A 757 29.21 7.38 -15.83
C LEU A 757 30.00 8.33 -14.92
N ARG A 758 30.05 8.07 -13.61
CA ARG A 758 30.87 8.85 -12.68
C ARG A 758 32.37 8.72 -12.95
N GLN A 759 32.85 7.51 -13.22
CA GLN A 759 34.26 7.32 -13.58
C GLN A 759 34.62 8.00 -14.90
N GLN A 760 33.75 7.94 -15.92
CA GLN A 760 33.96 8.68 -17.18
C GLN A 760 34.01 10.20 -16.97
N ILE A 761 33.18 10.75 -16.08
CA ILE A 761 33.20 12.18 -15.72
C ILE A 761 34.49 12.55 -14.96
N LEU A 762 34.98 11.68 -14.06
CA LEU A 762 36.24 11.88 -13.34
C LEU A 762 37.43 11.85 -14.30
N ASN A 763 37.52 10.82 -15.14
CA ASN A 763 38.61 10.64 -16.11
C ASN A 763 38.65 11.75 -17.17
N SER A 764 37.51 12.36 -17.51
CA SER A 764 37.45 13.48 -18.47
C SER A 764 37.77 14.86 -17.86
N ASN A 765 37.80 15.02 -16.54
CA ASN A 765 37.98 16.31 -15.86
C ASN A 765 39.22 16.33 -14.94
N PRO A 766 40.45 16.43 -15.48
CA PRO A 766 41.68 16.35 -14.69
C PRO A 766 41.84 17.45 -13.62
N MET A 767 41.07 18.54 -13.70
CA MET A 767 41.14 19.64 -12.72
C MET A 767 40.52 19.29 -11.33
N ILE A 768 39.74 18.20 -11.23
CA ILE A 768 39.16 17.72 -9.96
C ILE A 768 40.15 16.81 -9.20
N ASN A 769 41.03 16.10 -9.91
CA ASN A 769 41.95 15.13 -9.29
C ASN A 769 42.93 15.80 -8.31
N ASN A 770 43.34 17.04 -8.57
CA ASN A 770 44.28 17.80 -7.72
C ASN A 770 43.73 18.21 -6.35
N THR A 771 42.46 17.92 -6.01
CA THR A 771 41.91 18.10 -4.65
C THR A 771 41.68 16.78 -3.91
N ILE A 772 42.02 15.63 -4.51
CA ILE A 772 41.94 14.29 -3.91
C ILE A 772 43.33 13.64 -3.96
N GLU A 773 44.36 14.38 -3.52
CA GLU A 773 45.70 13.84 -3.26
C GLU A 773 45.75 13.06 -1.92
N GLU A 774 44.88 12.05 -1.77
CA GLU A 774 45.03 11.05 -0.72
C GLU A 774 45.06 9.62 -1.30
N LYS A 775 46.30 9.20 -1.62
CA LYS A 775 46.82 7.83 -1.58
C LYS A 775 46.28 6.81 -2.60
N ASN A 776 47.09 6.61 -3.64
CA ASN A 776 47.72 5.32 -3.99
C ASN A 776 46.97 4.02 -3.64
N GLU A 777 45.75 3.84 -4.14
CA GLU A 777 45.31 2.54 -4.62
C GLU A 777 45.06 2.68 -6.13
N GLU A 778 45.48 1.70 -6.92
CA GLU A 778 45.32 1.68 -8.37
C GLU A 778 43.84 1.90 -8.71
N THR A 779 43.52 3.03 -9.36
CA THR A 779 42.16 3.28 -9.82
C THR A 779 41.87 2.38 -11.01
N GLU A 780 41.54 1.12 -10.73
CA GLU A 780 41.09 0.12 -11.71
C GLU A 780 40.10 0.76 -12.67
N GLU A 781 40.47 0.81 -13.96
CA GLU A 781 39.58 1.32 -15.00
C GLU A 781 38.33 0.43 -15.10
N PHE A 782 37.16 1.00 -14.81
CA PHE A 782 35.93 0.23 -14.73
C PHE A 782 35.36 -0.09 -16.12
N ASP A 783 35.69 -1.27 -16.63
CA ASP A 783 34.98 -1.89 -17.75
C ASP A 783 33.65 -2.52 -17.30
N LEU A 784 32.59 -2.21 -18.04
CA LEU A 784 31.27 -2.77 -17.88
C LEU A 784 31.20 -4.24 -18.33
N ASN A 785 32.04 -4.65 -19.29
CA ASN A 785 32.08 -6.04 -19.78
C ASN A 785 32.56 -7.05 -18.71
N LEU A 786 33.31 -6.57 -17.72
CA LEU A 786 33.79 -7.31 -16.55
C LEU A 786 32.80 -7.27 -15.38
N SER A 787 31.76 -6.43 -15.46
CA SER A 787 30.74 -6.33 -14.42
C SER A 787 29.76 -7.50 -14.50
N MET A 788 29.57 -8.20 -13.39
CA MET A 788 28.60 -9.29 -13.28
C MET A 788 27.33 -8.84 -12.57
N VAL A 789 26.19 -9.02 -13.23
CA VAL A 789 24.87 -9.09 -12.59
C VAL A 789 24.48 -10.55 -12.49
N ARG A 790 24.03 -11.00 -11.32
CA ARG A 790 23.63 -12.38 -11.05
C ARG A 790 22.32 -12.44 -10.30
N SER A 791 21.43 -13.34 -10.69
CA SER A 791 20.13 -13.54 -10.06
C SER A 791 19.92 -15.02 -9.75
N ILE A 792 19.74 -15.33 -8.47
CA ILE A 792 19.41 -16.69 -8.01
C ILE A 792 17.88 -16.85 -8.04
N TYR A 793 17.38 -17.98 -8.54
CA TYR A 793 15.94 -18.26 -8.60
C TYR A 793 15.63 -19.76 -8.53
N SER A 794 14.43 -20.10 -8.07
CA SER A 794 13.89 -21.47 -8.12
C SER A 794 12.76 -21.61 -9.13
N LYS A 795 12.32 -22.85 -9.39
CA LYS A 795 11.14 -23.15 -10.22
C LYS A 795 9.85 -22.45 -9.74
N PHE A 796 9.80 -22.03 -8.47
CA PHE A 796 8.64 -21.36 -7.87
C PHE A 796 8.62 -19.84 -8.11
N ASP A 797 9.74 -19.23 -8.54
CA ASP A 797 9.85 -17.78 -8.81
C ASP A 797 9.25 -17.33 -10.15
N LEU A 798 8.50 -18.19 -10.86
CA LEU A 798 7.92 -17.93 -12.18
C LEU A 798 7.17 -16.57 -12.26
N LEU A 799 6.40 -16.22 -11.23
CA LEU A 799 5.65 -14.95 -11.17
C LEU A 799 6.55 -13.70 -11.02
N LYS A 800 7.79 -13.87 -10.54
CA LYS A 800 8.78 -12.78 -10.49
C LYS A 800 9.55 -12.71 -11.81
N LEU A 801 9.96 -13.88 -12.35
CA LEU A 801 10.65 -14.00 -13.64
C LEU A 801 9.82 -13.44 -14.80
N GLU A 802 8.53 -13.78 -14.91
CA GLU A 802 7.64 -13.34 -15.99
C GLU A 802 7.72 -11.82 -16.24
N LYS A 803 7.83 -11.02 -15.16
CA LYS A 803 7.91 -9.56 -15.22
C LYS A 803 9.28 -9.05 -15.68
N ILE A 804 10.35 -9.74 -15.29
CA ILE A 804 11.73 -9.33 -15.54
C ILE A 804 12.18 -9.73 -16.96
N VAL A 805 11.87 -10.96 -17.39
CA VAL A 805 12.34 -11.54 -18.67
C VAL A 805 11.23 -11.78 -19.72
N GLY A 806 9.96 -11.62 -19.35
CA GLY A 806 8.80 -11.94 -20.20
C GLY A 806 8.32 -13.39 -20.06
N LEU A 807 7.03 -13.63 -20.29
CA LEU A 807 6.37 -14.91 -20.04
C LEU A 807 7.00 -16.09 -20.80
N GLN A 808 7.36 -15.90 -22.07
CA GLN A 808 7.95 -16.95 -22.90
C GLN A 808 9.30 -17.42 -22.35
N ARG A 809 10.19 -16.47 -22.04
CA ARG A 809 11.51 -16.77 -21.48
C ARG A 809 11.43 -17.34 -20.07
N ALA A 810 10.55 -16.81 -19.22
CA ALA A 810 10.33 -17.32 -17.87
C ALA A 810 9.92 -18.79 -17.85
N ASN A 811 9.09 -19.24 -18.80
CA ASN A 811 8.74 -20.66 -18.95
C ASN A 811 9.96 -21.52 -19.33
N VAL A 812 10.87 -21.03 -20.19
CA VAL A 812 12.11 -21.73 -20.54
C VAL A 812 13.06 -21.81 -19.34
N LEU A 813 13.29 -20.69 -18.64
CA LEU A 813 14.10 -20.60 -17.42
C LEU A 813 13.62 -21.60 -16.34
N CYS A 814 12.31 -21.67 -16.10
CA CYS A 814 11.76 -22.60 -15.10
C CYS A 814 11.79 -24.07 -15.54
N ASN A 815 11.52 -24.39 -16.81
CA ASN A 815 11.28 -25.77 -17.25
C ASN A 815 12.49 -26.47 -17.91
N SER A 816 13.52 -25.74 -18.34
CA SER A 816 14.70 -26.38 -18.93
C SER A 816 15.55 -27.15 -17.89
N ASN A 817 16.48 -27.95 -18.39
CA ASN A 817 17.51 -28.61 -17.58
C ASN A 817 18.74 -27.71 -17.35
N ASP A 818 18.83 -26.55 -18.00
CA ASP A 818 20.00 -25.66 -17.89
C ASP A 818 19.98 -24.92 -16.55
N GLU A 819 21.12 -24.94 -15.86
CA GLU A 819 21.26 -24.29 -14.55
C GLU A 819 21.63 -22.81 -14.65
N THR A 820 22.19 -22.37 -15.77
CA THR A 820 22.76 -21.02 -15.94
C THR A 820 22.36 -20.41 -17.28
N PHE A 821 21.78 -19.21 -17.25
CA PHE A 821 21.38 -18.46 -18.44
C PHE A 821 22.09 -17.10 -18.47
N GLU A 822 22.60 -16.71 -19.65
CA GLU A 822 23.24 -15.41 -19.87
C GLU A 822 22.38 -14.53 -20.78
N PHE A 823 21.98 -13.37 -20.28
CA PHE A 823 21.44 -12.27 -21.09
C PHE A 823 22.53 -11.23 -21.35
N ARG A 824 22.59 -10.74 -22.59
CA ARG A 824 23.62 -9.84 -23.14
C ARG A 824 23.04 -8.50 -23.55
#